data_AF-A0ABD0LSA3-F1
#
_entry.id   AF-A0ABD0LSA3-F1
#
_cell.length_a   1.000
_cell.length_b   1.000
_cell.length_c   1.000
_cell.angle_alpha   90.00
_cell.angle_beta   90.00
_cell.angle_gamma   90.00
#
_symmetry.space_group_name_H-M   'P 1'
#
loop_
_entity.id
_entity.type
_entity.pdbx_description
1 polymer ?
#
loop_
_entity_poly.entity_id
_entity_poly.type
_entity_poly.pdbx_seq_one_letter_code
_entity_poly.pdbx_strand_id
1 'polypeptide(L)'
;MKLLLVFGAVVAVFAPTGNGVSFTVRFNLGVDPEVYMDSTQLITSKGYPCENHYITTEDGFILNMQRIPHGVKPRPPGEKPVVILQHGLLASSSNWLDNLANESLAYLLADAGADVWLGNVRGNMYSRNHTKYKPSQPEFWAWSFDQMAAYDLPAMFDHVTRVTGQQQIHYVGHSQGTMIGFAGFSTNVTLAAMVKRFYALAPVARVRHIDSPIRLLAPFANDIAAAFEFLGIGEFLPHDKGIMDFLAKDVCNHLGEYLCENILFVLGGADRTHLNISRIPVYVAHNPGGTSVQNIIHFAQGVNADVFQMFDYGSANANMEHYSQPTPPVYHPDKCNVPVIAYTGGRDILADPEDVKWLLPLLPNLQATHNYPTWEHLDFIWAFDAPRFCYDDLIQNVFNALMSLVTSMYQVPPQAYPQRVDPEIYMDATELITSKGYPCENHYVTTQDGFILDMQRIPYGRHLKNRSDERPAVILQHGLGGSATNWLDNLANESLAYLLADRGADVWIGNSRGNTYSKNHTSLSPSDDKFWDWTWDEMAAYDLPAMFDHVTRLTGQQQIHYVGHSQGTMIGFAGFSTNVTLAAMVKRFYALAPVAHLGHIKTAIRYLAPFANPISGFFELLGHGEFQQYDPKIRDFLARDVCRHLAQPLCEYDIFLYGGFDRADFNQSRVPIYIAHSPGGTSVKNILHYAQGVNTNVFQMFDYGSAAANMAHYGQPTPPLYHPENMKVPVITYCGDKDPLADPEDVAWLLPLLPNLQAKHTITNWEHLDPILAMDAPQKCYHDLMQNVFGK
;
A
#
# COMPACT_ATOMS: atom_id res chain seq x y z
N MET A 1 -5.91 -0.44 -24.72
CA MET A 1 -5.71 1.03 -24.60
C MET A 1 -6.46 1.65 -23.43
N LYS A 2 -7.74 1.31 -23.16
CA LYS A 2 -8.43 1.66 -21.89
C LYS A 2 -8.07 0.76 -20.69
N LEU A 3 -7.69 -0.50 -20.93
CA LEU A 3 -7.06 -1.37 -19.91
C LEU A 3 -5.74 -0.74 -19.39
N LEU A 4 -5.03 0.02 -20.22
CA LEU A 4 -3.83 0.79 -19.86
C LEU A 4 -4.13 2.07 -19.07
N LEU A 5 -5.39 2.47 -18.90
CA LEU A 5 -5.80 3.64 -18.13
C LEU A 5 -6.33 3.25 -16.74
N VAL A 6 -7.00 2.10 -16.61
CA VAL A 6 -7.39 1.55 -15.29
C VAL A 6 -6.22 0.79 -14.65
N PHE A 7 -5.47 0.01 -15.44
CA PHE A 7 -4.16 -0.51 -15.03
C PHE A 7 -3.12 0.61 -15.02
N GLY A 8 -3.30 1.69 -15.79
CA GLY A 8 -2.43 2.87 -15.72
C GLY A 8 -2.61 3.70 -14.45
N ALA A 9 -3.82 3.81 -13.90
CA ALA A 9 -4.02 4.51 -12.63
C ALA A 9 -3.41 3.77 -11.43
N VAL A 10 -3.22 2.45 -11.53
CA VAL A 10 -2.66 1.61 -10.45
C VAL A 10 -1.21 1.19 -10.71
N VAL A 11 -0.76 1.11 -11.98
CA VAL A 11 0.58 0.67 -12.39
C VAL A 11 1.40 1.74 -13.13
N ALA A 12 0.82 2.83 -13.68
CA ALA A 12 1.62 3.85 -14.40
C ALA A 12 2.45 4.78 -13.49
N VAL A 13 2.49 4.53 -12.18
CA VAL A 13 3.55 5.08 -11.32
C VAL A 13 4.83 4.20 -11.39
N PHE A 14 4.79 2.96 -11.90
CA PHE A 14 5.91 2.00 -11.82
C PHE A 14 5.98 0.97 -12.97
N ALA A 15 6.58 1.32 -14.14
CA ALA A 15 7.49 0.45 -14.92
C ALA A 15 7.92 1.12 -16.26
N PRO A 16 9.19 0.99 -16.68
CA PRO A 16 9.75 1.68 -17.85
C PRO A 16 9.41 0.95 -19.17
N THR A 17 8.95 1.69 -20.18
CA THR A 17 8.97 1.20 -21.56
C THR A 17 10.35 1.48 -22.17
N GLY A 18 11.03 0.40 -22.53
CA GLY A 18 12.47 0.41 -22.81
C GLY A 18 12.90 1.12 -24.11
N ASN A 19 14.13 1.59 -24.09
CA ASN A 19 15.14 1.18 -25.06
C ASN A 19 16.51 1.09 -24.37
N GLY A 20 17.27 0.06 -24.77
CA GLY A 20 18.25 -0.60 -23.92
C GLY A 20 19.54 0.15 -23.66
N VAL A 21 20.03 0.03 -22.43
CA VAL A 21 21.45 -0.08 -22.10
C VAL A 21 21.58 -1.10 -20.97
N SER A 22 22.38 -2.13 -21.20
CA SER A 22 22.64 -3.23 -20.28
C SER A 22 23.64 -2.81 -19.20
N PHE A 23 23.31 -3.06 -17.92
CA PHE A 23 24.29 -3.16 -16.84
C PHE A 23 24.07 -4.47 -16.08
N THR A 24 25.01 -5.40 -16.25
CA THR A 24 25.11 -6.65 -15.49
C THR A 24 25.78 -6.39 -14.14
N VAL A 25 25.06 -6.64 -13.05
CA VAL A 25 25.64 -7.08 -11.76
C VAL A 25 24.95 -8.38 -11.37
N ARG A 26 25.69 -9.49 -11.38
CA ARG A 26 25.18 -10.84 -11.08
C ARG A 26 25.27 -11.11 -9.57
N PHE A 27 24.14 -11.25 -8.91
CA PHE A 27 23.96 -12.22 -7.82
C PHE A 27 22.98 -13.28 -8.31
N ASN A 28 23.49 -14.47 -8.62
CA ASN A 28 22.71 -15.57 -9.17
C ASN A 28 22.11 -16.39 -8.00
N LEU A 29 21.00 -15.93 -7.42
CA LEU A 29 20.03 -16.82 -6.79
C LEU A 29 19.04 -17.21 -7.89
N GLY A 30 19.06 -18.48 -8.30
CA GLY A 30 18.15 -18.96 -9.35
C GLY A 30 16.69 -18.73 -8.94
N VAL A 31 15.87 -18.30 -9.89
CA VAL A 31 14.40 -18.18 -9.71
C VAL A 31 13.82 -19.56 -9.43
N ASP A 32 12.91 -19.67 -8.46
CA ASP A 32 12.25 -20.94 -8.14
C ASP A 32 11.66 -21.55 -9.43
N PRO A 33 12.01 -22.80 -9.79
CA PRO A 33 11.56 -23.40 -11.03
C PRO A 33 10.03 -23.52 -11.13
N GLU A 34 9.32 -23.50 -9.98
CA GLU A 34 7.86 -23.55 -9.91
C GLU A 34 7.18 -22.31 -10.47
N VAL A 35 7.91 -21.19 -10.64
CA VAL A 35 7.43 -19.99 -11.37
C VAL A 35 6.94 -20.35 -12.77
N TYR A 36 7.59 -21.30 -13.44
CA TYR A 36 7.29 -21.61 -14.84
C TYR A 36 6.39 -22.84 -15.02
N MET A 37 5.89 -23.42 -13.93
CA MET A 37 5.16 -24.70 -13.93
C MET A 37 3.65 -24.49 -13.92
N ASP A 38 2.90 -25.19 -14.76
CA ASP A 38 1.44 -25.27 -14.60
C ASP A 38 1.04 -26.18 -13.41
N SER A 39 -0.24 -26.21 -13.02
CA SER A 39 -0.72 -27.05 -11.91
C SER A 39 -0.38 -28.54 -12.07
N THR A 40 -0.37 -29.07 -13.30
CA THR A 40 0.03 -30.48 -13.54
C THR A 40 1.52 -30.67 -13.27
N GLN A 41 2.34 -29.72 -13.70
CA GLN A 41 3.78 -29.71 -13.46
C GLN A 41 4.11 -29.50 -11.98
N LEU A 42 3.40 -28.61 -11.26
CA LEU A 42 3.54 -28.44 -9.81
C LEU A 42 3.25 -29.75 -9.05
N ILE A 43 2.21 -30.49 -9.44
CA ILE A 43 1.86 -31.79 -8.83
C ILE A 43 2.92 -32.85 -9.13
N THR A 44 3.28 -33.00 -10.40
CA THR A 44 4.18 -34.07 -10.85
C THR A 44 5.63 -33.84 -10.45
N SER A 45 6.10 -32.58 -10.39
CA SER A 45 7.45 -32.23 -9.94
C SER A 45 7.70 -32.59 -8.47
N LYS A 46 6.64 -32.56 -7.64
CA LYS A 46 6.66 -32.97 -6.23
C LYS A 46 6.43 -34.48 -6.02
N GLY A 47 6.35 -35.27 -7.11
CA GLY A 47 6.27 -36.72 -7.07
C GLY A 47 4.86 -37.32 -6.89
N TYR A 48 3.81 -36.50 -7.00
CA TYR A 48 2.42 -36.96 -6.90
C TYR A 48 1.87 -37.35 -8.29
N PRO A 49 0.98 -38.35 -8.37
CA PRO A 49 0.23 -38.63 -9.60
C PRO A 49 -0.73 -37.48 -9.92
N CYS A 50 -0.88 -37.18 -11.22
CA CYS A 50 -1.84 -36.18 -11.69
C CYS A 50 -2.64 -36.70 -12.87
N GLU A 51 -3.96 -36.55 -12.83
CA GLU A 51 -4.87 -36.73 -13.98
C GLU A 51 -5.49 -35.38 -14.34
N ASN A 52 -5.68 -35.09 -15.63
CA ASN A 52 -6.45 -33.94 -16.10
C ASN A 52 -7.79 -34.41 -16.66
N HIS A 53 -8.87 -33.77 -16.22
CA HIS A 53 -10.25 -34.12 -16.59
C HIS A 53 -10.94 -32.92 -17.23
N TYR A 54 -11.34 -33.07 -18.49
CA TYR A 54 -12.04 -32.03 -19.24
C TYR A 54 -13.55 -32.26 -19.19
N ILE A 55 -14.28 -31.29 -18.63
CA ILE A 55 -15.70 -31.42 -18.31
C ILE A 55 -16.47 -30.36 -19.08
N THR A 56 -17.50 -30.76 -19.83
CA THR A 56 -18.36 -29.81 -20.54
C THR A 56 -19.57 -29.48 -19.66
N THR A 57 -19.75 -28.20 -19.33
CA THR A 57 -20.93 -27.70 -18.61
C THR A 57 -22.15 -27.69 -19.54
N GLU A 58 -23.35 -27.59 -18.96
CA GLU A 58 -24.60 -27.54 -19.73
C GLU A 58 -24.63 -26.37 -20.72
N ASP A 59 -24.10 -25.21 -20.31
CA ASP A 59 -24.00 -24.02 -21.16
C ASP A 59 -22.78 -24.02 -22.09
N GLY A 60 -21.97 -25.08 -22.05
CA GLY A 60 -20.96 -25.39 -23.07
C GLY A 60 -19.54 -24.94 -22.77
N PHE A 61 -19.23 -24.46 -21.56
CA PHE A 61 -17.85 -24.27 -21.11
C PHE A 61 -17.15 -25.62 -20.94
N ILE A 62 -15.84 -25.65 -21.21
CA ILE A 62 -15.00 -26.84 -21.04
C ILE A 62 -14.01 -26.55 -19.91
N LEU A 63 -14.28 -27.11 -18.74
CA LEU A 63 -13.50 -26.94 -17.52
C LEU A 63 -12.38 -27.99 -17.46
N ASN A 64 -11.21 -27.62 -16.94
CA ASN A 64 -10.12 -28.58 -16.68
C ASN A 64 -9.91 -28.76 -15.17
N MET A 65 -10.23 -29.94 -14.65
CA MET A 65 -9.92 -30.32 -13.27
C MET A 65 -8.65 -31.17 -13.20
N GLN A 66 -7.72 -30.78 -12.33
CA GLN A 66 -6.59 -31.65 -11.95
C GLN A 66 -7.02 -32.58 -10.81
N ARG A 67 -6.57 -33.83 -10.83
CA ARG A 67 -6.84 -34.82 -9.78
C ARG A 67 -5.54 -35.44 -9.27
N ILE A 68 -5.40 -35.49 -7.95
CA ILE A 68 -4.36 -36.23 -7.23
C ILE A 68 -5.01 -37.49 -6.61
N PRO A 69 -4.99 -38.65 -7.30
CA PRO A 69 -5.72 -39.83 -6.87
C PRO A 69 -5.16 -40.51 -5.60
N HIS A 70 -3.91 -40.23 -5.24
CA HIS A 70 -3.27 -40.66 -3.99
C HIS A 70 -1.99 -39.86 -3.71
N GLY A 71 -1.54 -39.85 -2.46
CA GLY A 71 -0.24 -39.32 -2.06
C GLY A 71 0.96 -40.07 -2.67
N VAL A 72 2.18 -39.57 -2.42
CA VAL A 72 3.42 -40.11 -3.00
C VAL A 72 3.61 -41.59 -2.67
N LYS A 73 3.23 -41.98 -1.45
CA LYS A 73 3.21 -43.38 -1.00
C LYS A 73 1.77 -43.90 -1.07
N PRO A 74 1.45 -44.79 -2.03
CA PRO A 74 0.09 -45.32 -2.13
C PRO A 74 -0.26 -46.11 -0.87
N ARG A 75 -1.39 -45.75 -0.26
CA ARG A 75 -2.00 -46.52 0.84
C ARG A 75 -2.72 -47.76 0.29
N PRO A 76 -2.94 -48.82 1.10
CA PRO A 76 -3.65 -50.02 0.68
C PRO A 76 -5.03 -49.70 0.07
N PRO A 77 -5.56 -50.55 -0.83
CA PRO A 77 -6.88 -50.36 -1.39
C PRO A 77 -7.95 -50.24 -0.30
N GLY A 78 -8.71 -49.16 -0.33
CA GLY A 78 -9.78 -48.83 0.60
C GLY A 78 -10.64 -47.69 0.06
N GLU A 79 -11.80 -47.47 0.64
CA GLU A 79 -12.69 -46.37 0.27
C GLU A 79 -12.03 -45.03 0.67
N LYS A 80 -11.62 -44.24 -0.33
CA LYS A 80 -10.97 -42.94 -0.12
C LYS A 80 -12.02 -41.83 -0.04
N PRO A 81 -11.97 -40.95 0.97
CA PRO A 81 -12.76 -39.71 0.93
C PRO A 81 -12.41 -38.93 -0.33
N VAL A 82 -13.43 -38.52 -1.08
CA VAL A 82 -13.27 -37.64 -2.26
C VAL A 82 -13.44 -36.21 -1.81
N VAL A 83 -12.48 -35.36 -2.15
CA VAL A 83 -12.45 -33.94 -1.77
C VAL A 83 -12.29 -33.07 -3.01
N ILE A 84 -13.23 -32.16 -3.24
CA ILE A 84 -13.07 -31.08 -4.22
C ILE A 84 -12.54 -29.83 -3.50
N LEU A 85 -11.44 -29.27 -4.00
CA LEU A 85 -10.88 -27.99 -3.60
C LEU A 85 -11.24 -26.93 -4.65
N GLN A 86 -12.03 -25.92 -4.27
CA GLN A 86 -12.49 -24.85 -5.15
C GLN A 86 -11.87 -23.50 -4.77
N HIS A 87 -11.10 -22.93 -5.69
CA HIS A 87 -10.38 -21.66 -5.51
C HIS A 87 -11.32 -20.43 -5.44
N GLY A 88 -10.72 -19.30 -5.04
CA GLY A 88 -11.37 -17.99 -4.89
C GLY A 88 -11.48 -17.12 -6.14
N LEU A 89 -11.78 -15.84 -5.93
CA LEU A 89 -11.84 -14.82 -6.98
C LEU A 89 -10.47 -14.64 -7.64
N LEU A 90 -10.42 -14.49 -8.97
CA LEU A 90 -9.19 -14.29 -9.75
C LEU A 90 -8.11 -15.37 -9.52
N ALA A 91 -8.49 -16.56 -9.08
CA ALA A 91 -7.56 -17.62 -8.71
C ALA A 91 -7.66 -18.84 -9.67
N SER A 92 -6.87 -19.87 -9.36
CA SER A 92 -6.86 -21.14 -10.09
C SER A 92 -6.60 -22.32 -9.14
N SER A 93 -6.52 -23.53 -9.69
CA SER A 93 -6.11 -24.72 -8.93
C SER A 93 -4.72 -24.61 -8.29
N SER A 94 -3.86 -23.70 -8.76
CA SER A 94 -2.51 -23.47 -8.22
C SER A 94 -2.54 -23.05 -6.74
N ASN A 95 -3.58 -22.36 -6.28
CA ASN A 95 -3.69 -21.87 -4.90
C ASN A 95 -3.54 -22.98 -3.86
N TRP A 96 -3.88 -24.23 -4.22
CA TRP A 96 -3.77 -25.40 -3.35
C TRP A 96 -2.41 -26.12 -3.45
N LEU A 97 -1.48 -25.60 -4.26
CA LEU A 97 -0.24 -26.20 -4.73
C LEU A 97 0.99 -25.28 -4.61
N ASP A 98 0.77 -23.96 -4.50
CA ASP A 98 1.80 -22.91 -4.58
C ASP A 98 2.75 -22.85 -3.39
N ASN A 99 2.53 -23.64 -2.34
CA ASN A 99 3.46 -23.82 -1.23
C ASN A 99 4.28 -25.12 -1.40
N LEU A 100 5.09 -25.47 -0.38
CA LEU A 100 5.77 -26.76 -0.37
C LEU A 100 4.76 -27.92 -0.20
N ALA A 101 5.19 -29.15 -0.51
CA ALA A 101 4.33 -30.34 -0.40
C ALA A 101 3.77 -30.55 1.01
N ASN A 102 4.56 -30.24 2.04
CA ASN A 102 4.17 -30.31 3.45
C ASN A 102 3.39 -29.08 3.95
N GLU A 103 3.15 -28.10 3.07
CA GLU A 103 2.50 -26.83 3.39
C GLU A 103 1.22 -26.59 2.59
N SER A 104 0.99 -27.32 1.48
CA SER A 104 -0.17 -27.11 0.62
C SER A 104 -1.25 -28.16 0.87
N LEU A 105 -2.50 -27.70 1.03
CA LEU A 105 -3.63 -28.54 1.43
C LEU A 105 -3.87 -29.74 0.50
N ALA A 106 -3.70 -29.58 -0.81
CA ALA A 106 -3.93 -30.66 -1.77
C ALA A 106 -2.99 -31.86 -1.55
N TYR A 107 -1.70 -31.59 -1.32
CA TYR A 107 -0.70 -32.61 -1.05
C TYR A 107 -0.92 -33.28 0.30
N LEU A 108 -1.22 -32.49 1.33
CA LEU A 108 -1.50 -32.99 2.68
C LEU A 108 -2.72 -33.92 2.71
N LEU A 109 -3.81 -33.56 2.02
CA LEU A 109 -4.99 -34.43 1.88
C LEU A 109 -4.67 -35.72 1.11
N ALA A 110 -3.91 -35.64 0.02
CA ALA A 110 -3.51 -36.80 -0.77
C ALA A 110 -2.65 -37.78 0.05
N ASP A 111 -1.68 -37.27 0.81
CA ASP A 111 -0.84 -38.07 1.71
C ASP A 111 -1.60 -38.61 2.93
N ALA A 112 -2.63 -37.89 3.38
CA ALA A 112 -3.59 -38.37 4.38
C ALA A 112 -4.48 -39.51 3.83
N GLY A 113 -4.56 -39.68 2.51
CA GLY A 113 -5.24 -40.79 1.83
C GLY A 113 -6.51 -40.42 1.08
N ALA A 114 -6.74 -39.13 0.82
CA ALA A 114 -7.90 -38.65 0.08
C ALA A 114 -7.68 -38.77 -1.43
N ASP A 115 -8.79 -38.83 -2.17
CA ASP A 115 -8.82 -38.61 -3.62
C ASP A 115 -9.16 -37.12 -3.86
N VAL A 116 -8.15 -36.33 -4.24
CA VAL A 116 -8.22 -34.87 -4.27
C VAL A 116 -8.48 -34.38 -5.69
N TRP A 117 -9.48 -33.54 -5.85
CA TRP A 117 -9.88 -32.91 -7.11
C TRP A 117 -9.78 -31.40 -6.99
N LEU A 118 -9.08 -30.75 -7.92
CA LEU A 118 -8.88 -29.31 -7.95
C LEU A 118 -9.78 -28.69 -9.01
N GLY A 119 -10.77 -27.92 -8.58
CA GLY A 119 -11.73 -27.26 -9.46
C GLY A 119 -11.14 -25.99 -10.09
N ASN A 120 -11.37 -25.79 -11.39
CA ASN A 120 -11.09 -24.55 -12.11
C ASN A 120 -12.39 -24.03 -12.74
N VAL A 121 -12.83 -22.85 -12.32
CA VAL A 121 -14.05 -22.22 -12.86
C VAL A 121 -13.81 -21.66 -14.25
N ARG A 122 -14.90 -21.52 -15.02
CA ARG A 122 -14.91 -20.87 -16.34
C ARG A 122 -14.08 -19.60 -16.40
N GLY A 123 -13.36 -19.41 -17.51
CA GLY A 123 -12.63 -18.18 -17.81
C GLY A 123 -11.24 -18.06 -17.20
N ASN A 124 -10.91 -18.83 -16.17
CA ASN A 124 -9.55 -18.85 -15.65
C ASN A 124 -8.58 -19.52 -16.65
N MET A 125 -7.27 -19.45 -16.36
CA MET A 125 -6.21 -19.95 -17.25
C MET A 125 -6.34 -21.44 -17.66
N TYR A 126 -7.01 -22.27 -16.85
CA TYR A 126 -7.20 -23.71 -17.13
C TYR A 126 -8.54 -24.03 -17.79
N SER A 127 -9.54 -23.17 -17.67
CA SER A 127 -10.93 -23.42 -18.08
C SER A 127 -11.41 -22.37 -19.10
N ARG A 128 -10.58 -22.10 -20.11
CA ARG A 128 -10.77 -21.02 -21.10
C ARG A 128 -11.31 -21.49 -22.46
N ASN A 129 -12.02 -22.62 -22.48
CA ASN A 129 -12.57 -23.22 -23.69
C ASN A 129 -14.09 -23.33 -23.62
N HIS A 130 -14.75 -23.30 -24.79
CA HIS A 130 -16.20 -23.45 -24.92
C HIS A 130 -16.53 -24.13 -26.25
N THR A 131 -17.60 -24.91 -26.28
CA THR A 131 -18.12 -25.61 -27.47
C THR A 131 -18.59 -24.71 -28.60
N LYS A 132 -18.87 -23.43 -28.33
CA LYS A 132 -19.48 -22.48 -29.29
C LYS A 132 -18.71 -21.18 -29.41
N TYR A 133 -18.42 -20.51 -28.29
CA TYR A 133 -17.80 -19.18 -28.29
C TYR A 133 -16.29 -19.25 -28.09
N LYS A 134 -15.56 -18.30 -28.66
CA LYS A 134 -14.11 -18.14 -28.44
C LYS A 134 -13.85 -17.07 -27.38
N PRO A 135 -12.74 -17.11 -26.63
CA PRO A 135 -12.38 -16.05 -25.67
C PRO A 135 -12.27 -14.65 -26.26
N SER A 136 -12.11 -14.52 -27.59
CA SER A 136 -12.14 -13.21 -28.27
C SER A 136 -13.54 -12.63 -28.45
N GLN A 137 -14.59 -13.36 -28.11
CA GLN A 137 -15.99 -12.98 -28.32
C GLN A 137 -16.62 -12.55 -26.98
N PRO A 138 -17.34 -11.41 -26.93
CA PRO A 138 -18.02 -10.94 -25.72
C PRO A 138 -18.94 -11.97 -25.06
N GLU A 139 -19.62 -12.79 -25.86
CA GLU A 139 -20.54 -13.83 -25.40
C GLU A 139 -19.85 -14.90 -24.54
N PHE A 140 -18.54 -15.11 -24.75
CA PHE A 140 -17.74 -15.99 -23.90
C PHE A 140 -17.59 -15.45 -22.47
N TRP A 141 -17.72 -14.14 -22.24
CA TRP A 141 -17.46 -13.50 -20.94
C TRP A 141 -18.73 -13.03 -20.23
N ALA A 142 -19.91 -13.35 -20.79
CA ALA A 142 -21.20 -12.92 -20.25
C ALA A 142 -21.68 -13.83 -19.09
N TRP A 143 -20.89 -13.88 -18.01
CA TRP A 143 -21.18 -14.69 -16.82
C TRP A 143 -20.57 -14.08 -15.56
N SER A 144 -21.07 -14.47 -14.39
CA SER A 144 -20.51 -14.19 -13.05
C SER A 144 -20.47 -15.47 -12.21
N PHE A 145 -20.26 -15.36 -10.89
CA PHE A 145 -20.37 -16.49 -9.97
C PHE A 145 -21.73 -17.19 -10.03
N ASP A 146 -22.79 -16.53 -10.52
CA ASP A 146 -24.11 -17.15 -10.77
C ASP A 146 -23.98 -18.42 -11.62
N GLN A 147 -23.31 -18.30 -12.77
CA GLN A 147 -23.16 -19.42 -13.70
C GLN A 147 -22.15 -20.45 -13.19
N MET A 148 -21.18 -20.03 -12.38
CA MET A 148 -20.28 -20.98 -11.71
C MET A 148 -21.06 -21.87 -10.73
N ALA A 149 -21.97 -21.29 -9.95
CA ALA A 149 -22.85 -22.04 -9.04
C ALA A 149 -23.88 -22.88 -9.80
N ALA A 150 -24.45 -22.36 -10.90
CA ALA A 150 -25.51 -23.01 -11.64
C ALA A 150 -25.02 -24.15 -12.57
N TYR A 151 -23.81 -24.04 -13.13
CA TYR A 151 -23.36 -24.95 -14.20
C TYR A 151 -22.00 -25.58 -13.92
N ASP A 152 -21.01 -24.80 -13.45
CA ASP A 152 -19.66 -25.35 -13.22
C ASP A 152 -19.69 -26.35 -12.07
N LEU A 153 -20.24 -25.94 -10.92
CA LEU A 153 -20.26 -26.75 -9.71
C LEU A 153 -21.03 -28.08 -9.91
N PRO A 154 -22.24 -28.12 -10.50
CA PRO A 154 -22.91 -29.39 -10.82
C PRO A 154 -22.12 -30.27 -11.79
N ALA A 155 -21.56 -29.70 -12.86
CA ALA A 155 -20.80 -30.48 -13.84
C ALA A 155 -19.55 -31.13 -13.23
N MET A 156 -18.86 -30.41 -12.34
CA MET A 156 -17.74 -30.95 -11.56
C MET A 156 -18.19 -32.10 -10.65
N PHE A 157 -19.26 -31.91 -9.88
CA PHE A 157 -19.80 -32.92 -8.96
C PHE A 157 -20.26 -34.20 -9.71
N ASP A 158 -21.00 -34.05 -10.80
CA ASP A 158 -21.49 -35.16 -11.62
C ASP A 158 -20.36 -35.96 -12.25
N HIS A 159 -19.31 -35.28 -12.70
CA HIS A 159 -18.14 -35.94 -13.25
C HIS A 159 -17.37 -36.72 -12.16
N VAL A 160 -17.11 -36.07 -11.02
CA VAL A 160 -16.37 -36.65 -9.90
C VAL A 160 -17.09 -37.89 -9.34
N THR A 161 -18.41 -37.81 -9.11
CA THR A 161 -19.18 -38.96 -8.61
C THR A 161 -19.23 -40.12 -9.61
N ARG A 162 -19.27 -39.84 -10.92
CA ARG A 162 -19.21 -40.86 -11.98
C ARG A 162 -17.85 -41.55 -12.07
N VAL A 163 -16.75 -40.79 -11.96
CA VAL A 163 -15.39 -41.34 -12.02
C VAL A 163 -15.06 -42.15 -10.77
N THR A 164 -15.49 -41.68 -9.59
CA THR A 164 -15.12 -42.27 -8.30
C THR A 164 -16.11 -43.32 -7.81
N GLY A 165 -17.36 -43.29 -8.28
CA GLY A 165 -18.47 -44.10 -7.77
C GLY A 165 -19.04 -43.62 -6.42
N GLN A 166 -18.43 -42.60 -5.80
CA GLN A 166 -18.90 -42.03 -4.54
C GLN A 166 -20.21 -41.27 -4.74
N GLN A 167 -21.12 -41.40 -3.77
CA GLN A 167 -22.42 -40.69 -3.79
C GLN A 167 -22.36 -39.34 -3.09
N GLN A 168 -21.42 -39.16 -2.16
CA GLN A 168 -21.23 -37.90 -1.45
C GLN A 168 -19.75 -37.52 -1.44
N ILE A 169 -19.46 -36.24 -1.59
CA ILE A 169 -18.11 -35.70 -1.67
C ILE A 169 -17.92 -34.57 -0.65
N HIS A 170 -16.70 -34.43 -0.16
CA HIS A 170 -16.31 -33.27 0.64
C HIS A 170 -16.03 -32.09 -0.30
N TYR A 171 -16.53 -30.92 0.06
CA TYR A 171 -16.29 -29.69 -0.68
C TYR A 171 -15.53 -28.71 0.20
N VAL A 172 -14.39 -28.22 -0.29
CA VAL A 172 -13.58 -27.21 0.36
C VAL A 172 -13.57 -25.99 -0.54
N GLY A 173 -14.17 -24.89 -0.09
CA GLY A 173 -14.17 -23.63 -0.81
C GLY A 173 -13.27 -22.62 -0.12
N HIS A 174 -12.51 -21.85 -0.88
CA HIS A 174 -11.89 -20.61 -0.42
C HIS A 174 -12.55 -19.41 -1.08
N SER A 175 -12.82 -18.33 -0.34
CA SER A 175 -13.23 -17.05 -0.93
C SER A 175 -14.48 -17.19 -1.83
N GLN A 176 -14.45 -16.73 -3.09
CA GLN A 176 -15.52 -16.94 -4.08
C GLN A 176 -15.90 -18.43 -4.26
N GLY A 177 -14.98 -19.37 -4.05
CA GLY A 177 -15.32 -20.80 -3.99
C GLY A 177 -16.38 -21.11 -2.93
N THR A 178 -16.33 -20.42 -1.78
CA THR A 178 -17.39 -20.55 -0.78
C THR A 178 -18.70 -19.92 -1.23
N MET A 179 -18.65 -18.76 -1.90
CA MET A 179 -19.82 -18.08 -2.47
C MET A 179 -20.54 -18.96 -3.49
N ILE A 180 -19.78 -19.62 -4.38
CA ILE A 180 -20.28 -20.60 -5.35
C ILE A 180 -20.97 -21.77 -4.63
N GLY A 181 -20.36 -22.27 -3.55
CA GLY A 181 -20.96 -23.30 -2.69
C GLY A 181 -22.27 -22.84 -2.03
N PHE A 182 -22.29 -21.68 -1.37
CA PHE A 182 -23.49 -21.15 -0.72
C PHE A 182 -24.62 -20.90 -1.73
N ALA A 183 -24.32 -20.33 -2.91
CA ALA A 183 -25.29 -20.14 -3.98
C ALA A 183 -25.82 -21.47 -4.53
N GLY A 184 -24.94 -22.41 -4.86
CA GLY A 184 -25.30 -23.68 -5.48
C GLY A 184 -26.06 -24.61 -4.52
N PHE A 185 -25.56 -24.78 -3.30
CA PHE A 185 -26.17 -25.70 -2.32
C PHE A 185 -27.46 -25.16 -1.71
N SER A 186 -27.70 -23.85 -1.73
CA SER A 186 -28.98 -23.27 -1.28
C SER A 186 -30.08 -23.30 -2.35
N THR A 187 -29.72 -23.40 -3.63
CA THR A 187 -30.67 -23.36 -4.75
C THR A 187 -30.91 -24.72 -5.42
N ASN A 188 -29.97 -25.66 -5.31
CA ASN A 188 -30.07 -26.99 -5.89
C ASN A 188 -29.98 -28.09 -4.82
N VAL A 189 -31.13 -28.63 -4.42
CA VAL A 189 -31.23 -29.67 -3.38
C VAL A 189 -30.59 -31.01 -3.79
N THR A 190 -30.56 -31.32 -5.09
CA THR A 190 -29.91 -32.54 -5.61
C THR A 190 -28.40 -32.41 -5.48
N LEU A 191 -27.84 -31.25 -5.84
CA LEU A 191 -26.42 -30.96 -5.66
C LEU A 191 -26.04 -30.95 -4.17
N ALA A 192 -26.84 -30.30 -3.33
CA ALA A 192 -26.61 -30.26 -1.89
C ALA A 192 -26.58 -31.66 -1.26
N ALA A 193 -27.42 -32.59 -1.74
CA ALA A 193 -27.44 -33.99 -1.25
C ALA A 193 -26.14 -34.75 -1.54
N MET A 194 -25.39 -34.33 -2.57
CA MET A 194 -24.07 -34.88 -2.92
C MET A 194 -22.95 -34.34 -2.02
N VAL A 195 -23.21 -33.36 -1.14
CA VAL A 195 -22.20 -32.80 -0.23
C VAL A 195 -22.19 -33.55 1.08
N LYS A 196 -21.08 -34.23 1.39
CA LYS A 196 -20.85 -34.88 2.68
C LYS A 196 -20.57 -33.86 3.78
N ARG A 197 -19.72 -32.88 3.47
CA ARG A 197 -19.42 -31.71 4.32
C ARG A 197 -18.82 -30.59 3.47
N PHE A 198 -19.18 -29.36 3.79
CA PHE A 198 -18.64 -28.14 3.22
C PHE A 198 -17.68 -27.48 4.23
N TYR A 199 -16.40 -27.40 3.88
CA TYR A 199 -15.39 -26.62 4.59
C TYR A 199 -15.27 -25.25 3.91
N ALA A 200 -15.68 -24.19 4.61
CA ALA A 200 -15.67 -22.84 4.08
C ALA A 200 -14.51 -22.04 4.68
N LEU A 201 -13.42 -21.90 3.91
CA LEU A 201 -12.27 -21.09 4.28
C LEU A 201 -12.45 -19.67 3.77
N ALA A 202 -12.32 -18.67 4.65
CA ALA A 202 -12.68 -17.28 4.34
C ALA A 202 -14.06 -17.19 3.66
N PRO A 203 -15.16 -17.53 4.38
CA PRO A 203 -16.48 -17.66 3.79
C PRO A 203 -17.04 -16.32 3.29
N VAL A 204 -17.25 -16.21 1.99
CA VAL A 204 -17.84 -15.05 1.31
C VAL A 204 -19.26 -15.40 0.84
N ALA A 205 -20.23 -14.54 1.15
CA ALA A 205 -21.58 -14.61 0.59
C ALA A 205 -22.08 -13.19 0.30
N ARG A 206 -22.29 -12.40 1.35
CA ARG A 206 -22.47 -10.95 1.24
C ARG A 206 -21.10 -10.28 1.26
N VAL A 207 -20.93 -9.19 0.49
CA VAL A 207 -19.67 -8.45 0.35
C VAL A 207 -19.87 -6.95 0.60
N ARG A 208 -20.73 -6.60 1.55
CA ARG A 208 -21.11 -5.22 1.84
C ARG A 208 -19.99 -4.45 2.56
N HIS A 209 -19.29 -5.14 3.46
CA HIS A 209 -18.32 -4.56 4.37
C HIS A 209 -16.88 -4.87 3.96
N ILE A 210 -16.68 -5.46 2.77
CA ILE A 210 -15.34 -5.79 2.29
C ILE A 210 -14.48 -4.55 2.21
N ASP A 211 -13.20 -4.80 2.44
CA ASP A 211 -12.15 -3.82 2.53
C ASP A 211 -11.10 -4.02 1.40
N SER A 212 -11.30 -5.06 0.58
CA SER A 212 -10.59 -5.31 -0.67
C SER A 212 -10.75 -4.19 -1.72
N PRO A 213 -9.74 -3.96 -2.60
CA PRO A 213 -9.78 -2.99 -3.70
C PRO A 213 -11.02 -3.06 -4.62
N ILE A 214 -11.70 -4.21 -4.68
CA ILE A 214 -12.94 -4.39 -5.45
C ILE A 214 -14.03 -3.40 -5.01
N ARG A 215 -14.04 -2.99 -3.74
CA ARG A 215 -14.96 -1.96 -3.21
C ARG A 215 -14.86 -0.63 -3.94
N LEU A 216 -13.70 -0.29 -4.50
CA LEU A 216 -13.51 0.95 -5.27
C LEU A 216 -14.34 0.98 -6.57
N LEU A 217 -14.79 -0.18 -7.05
CA LEU A 217 -15.64 -0.29 -8.25
C LEU A 217 -17.13 -0.15 -7.93
N ALA A 218 -17.52 -0.18 -6.66
CA ALA A 218 -18.91 -0.11 -6.23
C ALA A 218 -19.66 1.14 -6.75
N PRO A 219 -19.09 2.37 -6.75
CA PRO A 219 -19.80 3.54 -7.28
C PRO A 219 -20.23 3.42 -8.75
N PHE A 220 -19.53 2.60 -9.54
CA PHE A 220 -19.80 2.41 -10.97
C PHE A 220 -20.83 1.29 -11.23
N ALA A 221 -21.12 0.44 -10.24
CA ALA A 221 -22.02 -0.71 -10.41
C ALA A 221 -23.50 -0.34 -10.58
N ASN A 222 -23.90 0.90 -10.26
CA ASN A 222 -25.28 1.38 -10.41
C ASN A 222 -25.64 1.74 -11.86
N ASP A 223 -24.65 1.96 -12.72
CA ASP A 223 -24.83 2.13 -14.16
C ASP A 223 -24.03 1.06 -14.89
N ILE A 224 -24.67 -0.07 -15.14
CA ILE A 224 -24.04 -1.25 -15.75
C ILE A 224 -23.47 -0.95 -17.14
N ALA A 225 -24.11 -0.04 -17.90
CA ALA A 225 -23.63 0.35 -19.22
C ALA A 225 -22.34 1.17 -19.09
N ALA A 226 -22.31 2.13 -18.15
CA ALA A 226 -21.09 2.87 -17.83
C ALA A 226 -19.98 1.97 -17.26
N ALA A 227 -20.32 0.96 -16.45
CA ALA A 227 -19.36 0.00 -15.92
C ALA A 227 -18.69 -0.83 -17.03
N PHE A 228 -19.48 -1.36 -17.98
CA PHE A 228 -18.94 -2.06 -19.16
C PHE A 228 -18.22 -1.12 -20.14
N GLU A 229 -18.62 0.15 -20.23
CA GLU A 229 -17.89 1.15 -21.03
C GLU A 229 -16.52 1.49 -20.42
N PHE A 230 -16.45 1.53 -19.08
CA PHE A 230 -15.24 1.85 -18.32
C PHE A 230 -14.27 0.67 -18.26
N LEU A 231 -14.73 -0.50 -17.81
CA LEU A 231 -13.91 -1.70 -17.65
C LEU A 231 -13.69 -2.46 -18.97
N GLY A 232 -14.54 -2.21 -19.97
CA GLY A 232 -14.60 -2.97 -21.20
C GLY A 232 -15.54 -4.18 -21.08
N ILE A 233 -15.81 -4.84 -22.21
CA ILE A 233 -16.57 -6.08 -22.27
C ILE A 233 -15.57 -7.21 -22.53
N GLY A 234 -15.54 -8.22 -21.65
CA GLY A 234 -14.64 -9.36 -21.79
C GLY A 234 -13.99 -9.79 -20.48
N GLU A 235 -12.68 -10.01 -20.55
CA GLU A 235 -11.85 -10.51 -19.46
C GLU A 235 -11.35 -9.39 -18.55
N PHE A 236 -11.38 -9.63 -17.24
CA PHE A 236 -10.78 -8.78 -16.22
C PHE A 236 -9.52 -9.45 -15.68
N LEU A 237 -8.40 -8.72 -15.72
CA LEU A 237 -7.08 -9.19 -15.31
C LEU A 237 -6.71 -10.57 -15.91
N PRO A 238 -6.55 -10.65 -17.25
CA PRO A 238 -6.16 -11.89 -17.92
C PRO A 238 -4.84 -12.45 -17.36
N HIS A 239 -4.75 -13.76 -17.26
CA HIS A 239 -3.48 -14.43 -16.97
C HIS A 239 -2.61 -14.46 -18.25
N ASP A 240 -1.65 -13.55 -18.36
CA ASP A 240 -0.65 -13.54 -19.43
C ASP A 240 0.68 -14.13 -18.92
N LYS A 241 0.98 -15.36 -19.34
CA LYS A 241 2.17 -16.09 -18.87
C LYS A 241 3.47 -15.29 -19.09
N GLY A 242 3.61 -14.56 -20.19
CA GLY A 242 4.83 -13.80 -20.48
C GLY A 242 5.01 -12.62 -19.52
N ILE A 243 3.91 -11.91 -19.21
CA ILE A 243 3.91 -10.81 -18.24
C ILE A 243 4.12 -11.34 -16.82
N MET A 244 3.45 -12.43 -16.44
CA MET A 244 3.57 -12.98 -15.09
C MET A 244 4.94 -13.61 -14.83
N ASP A 245 5.51 -14.33 -15.82
CA ASP A 245 6.89 -14.82 -15.76
C ASP A 245 7.89 -13.66 -15.58
N PHE A 246 7.70 -12.54 -16.32
CA PHE A 246 8.55 -11.34 -16.20
C PHE A 246 8.40 -10.66 -14.83
N LEU A 247 7.17 -10.47 -14.34
CA LEU A 247 6.92 -9.90 -13.02
C LEU A 247 7.55 -10.77 -11.94
N ALA A 248 7.35 -12.07 -11.96
CA ALA A 248 7.93 -13.00 -11.01
C ALA A 248 9.47 -12.98 -11.03
N LYS A 249 10.05 -13.09 -12.24
CA LYS A 249 11.49 -13.26 -12.43
C LYS A 249 12.29 -11.97 -12.30
N ASP A 250 11.84 -10.90 -12.93
CA ASP A 250 12.64 -9.69 -13.12
C ASP A 250 12.21 -8.58 -12.15
N VAL A 251 10.99 -8.64 -11.60
CA VAL A 251 10.48 -7.67 -10.61
C VAL A 251 10.49 -8.25 -9.18
N CYS A 252 9.69 -9.28 -8.90
CA CYS A 252 9.54 -9.82 -7.54
C CYS A 252 10.83 -10.44 -6.99
N ASN A 253 11.66 -11.01 -7.86
CA ASN A 253 12.91 -11.69 -7.47
C ASN A 253 14.14 -10.76 -7.43
N HIS A 254 14.06 -9.53 -7.99
CA HIS A 254 15.23 -8.65 -8.15
C HIS A 254 15.03 -7.18 -7.76
N LEU A 255 13.83 -6.60 -7.91
CA LEU A 255 13.56 -5.15 -7.74
C LEU A 255 12.74 -4.79 -6.49
N GLY A 256 12.27 -5.79 -5.74
CA GLY A 256 11.72 -5.61 -4.39
C GLY A 256 10.42 -6.38 -4.13
N GLU A 257 10.40 -7.12 -3.02
CA GLU A 257 9.26 -7.89 -2.49
C GLU A 257 7.97 -7.06 -2.39
N TYR A 258 8.12 -5.75 -2.21
CA TYR A 258 7.05 -4.77 -1.99
C TYR A 258 6.12 -4.53 -3.19
N LEU A 259 6.65 -4.57 -4.42
CA LEU A 259 5.85 -4.34 -5.63
C LEU A 259 4.85 -5.48 -5.87
N CYS A 260 5.19 -6.68 -5.40
CA CYS A 260 4.45 -7.91 -5.63
C CYS A 260 3.41 -8.21 -4.52
N GLU A 261 3.53 -7.58 -3.36
CA GLU A 261 2.50 -7.60 -2.30
C GLU A 261 1.20 -6.90 -2.71
N ASN A 262 1.26 -5.91 -3.60
CA ASN A 262 0.08 -5.28 -4.18
C ASN A 262 -0.79 -6.26 -4.99
N ILE A 263 -0.17 -7.26 -5.62
CA ILE A 263 -0.88 -8.33 -6.33
C ILE A 263 -1.62 -9.20 -5.32
N LEU A 264 -0.99 -9.51 -4.19
CA LEU A 264 -1.61 -10.27 -3.09
C LEU A 264 -2.75 -9.47 -2.45
N PHE A 265 -2.60 -8.16 -2.27
CA PHE A 265 -3.65 -7.27 -1.75
C PHE A 265 -4.89 -7.23 -2.64
N VAL A 266 -4.72 -7.15 -3.97
CA VAL A 266 -5.85 -7.22 -4.94
C VAL A 266 -6.61 -8.54 -4.84
N LEU A 267 -5.94 -9.64 -4.47
CA LEU A 267 -6.53 -10.97 -4.33
C LEU A 267 -7.18 -11.22 -2.96
N GLY A 268 -7.05 -10.28 -2.03
CA GLY A 268 -7.65 -10.36 -0.69
C GLY A 268 -6.68 -10.13 0.48
N GLY A 269 -5.39 -9.87 0.24
CA GLY A 269 -4.44 -9.58 1.33
C GLY A 269 -3.87 -10.83 2.01
N ALA A 270 -2.64 -10.71 2.50
CA ALA A 270 -1.91 -11.78 3.17
C ALA A 270 -1.14 -11.21 4.37
N ASP A 271 -1.13 -11.91 5.49
CA ASP A 271 -0.28 -11.52 6.62
C ASP A 271 1.18 -11.90 6.35
N ARG A 272 2.05 -10.89 6.23
CA ARG A 272 3.51 -11.11 6.05
C ARG A 272 4.14 -11.96 7.15
N THR A 273 3.59 -11.96 8.37
CA THR A 273 4.12 -12.76 9.47
C THR A 273 3.87 -14.27 9.29
N HIS A 274 2.87 -14.62 8.47
CA HIS A 274 2.50 -15.99 8.16
C HIS A 274 2.88 -16.39 6.72
N LEU A 275 3.31 -15.45 5.87
CA LEU A 275 3.65 -15.70 4.47
C LEU A 275 5.12 -16.08 4.27
N ASN A 276 5.40 -17.07 3.43
CA ASN A 276 6.77 -17.34 3.00
C ASN A 276 7.20 -16.34 1.92
N ILE A 277 7.86 -15.26 2.34
CA ILE A 277 8.29 -14.15 1.48
C ILE A 277 9.13 -14.64 0.29
N SER A 278 9.97 -15.67 0.49
CA SER A 278 10.80 -16.22 -0.59
C SER A 278 10.00 -16.87 -1.73
N ARG A 279 8.72 -17.17 -1.51
CA ARG A 279 7.81 -17.78 -2.49
C ARG A 279 6.91 -16.77 -3.20
N ILE A 280 6.99 -15.47 -2.89
CA ILE A 280 6.24 -14.42 -3.60
C ILE A 280 6.35 -14.51 -5.13
N PRO A 281 7.54 -14.78 -5.73
CA PRO A 281 7.63 -14.98 -7.18
C PRO A 281 6.73 -16.11 -7.69
N VAL A 282 6.58 -17.21 -6.94
CA VAL A 282 5.70 -18.33 -7.32
C VAL A 282 4.23 -17.91 -7.20
N TYR A 283 3.84 -17.25 -6.11
CA TYR A 283 2.46 -16.78 -5.92
C TYR A 283 2.02 -15.84 -7.05
N VAL A 284 2.90 -14.89 -7.42
CA VAL A 284 2.65 -13.94 -8.52
C VAL A 284 2.66 -14.63 -9.88
N ALA A 285 3.56 -15.59 -10.12
CA ALA A 285 3.60 -16.28 -11.40
C ALA A 285 2.27 -16.97 -11.76
N HIS A 286 1.53 -17.43 -10.75
CA HIS A 286 0.26 -18.14 -10.92
C HIS A 286 -0.99 -17.29 -10.72
N ASN A 287 -0.85 -16.03 -10.28
CA ASN A 287 -1.99 -15.16 -9.95
C ASN A 287 -1.78 -13.70 -10.43
N PRO A 288 -2.81 -13.06 -11.03
CA PRO A 288 -4.20 -13.51 -11.13
C PRO A 288 -4.41 -14.60 -12.20
N GLY A 289 -5.35 -15.50 -11.96
CA GLY A 289 -5.77 -16.59 -12.84
C GLY A 289 -6.80 -16.22 -13.90
N GLY A 290 -7.36 -14.99 -13.85
CA GLY A 290 -8.34 -14.45 -14.81
C GLY A 290 -9.82 -14.65 -14.42
N THR A 291 -10.66 -13.65 -14.73
CA THR A 291 -12.13 -13.70 -14.56
C THR A 291 -12.85 -12.82 -15.58
N SER A 292 -14.19 -12.82 -15.62
CA SER A 292 -14.97 -11.90 -16.48
C SER A 292 -15.16 -10.53 -15.83
N VAL A 293 -15.27 -9.48 -16.64
CA VAL A 293 -15.69 -8.15 -16.15
C VAL A 293 -17.06 -8.23 -15.50
N GLN A 294 -17.98 -9.02 -16.04
CA GLN A 294 -19.31 -9.21 -15.45
C GLN A 294 -19.25 -9.80 -14.03
N ASN A 295 -18.31 -10.71 -13.74
CA ASN A 295 -18.11 -11.22 -12.38
C ASN A 295 -17.66 -10.10 -11.43
N ILE A 296 -16.75 -9.24 -11.85
CA ILE A 296 -16.29 -8.11 -11.02
C ILE A 296 -17.38 -7.08 -10.79
N ILE A 297 -18.18 -6.76 -11.81
CA ILE A 297 -19.37 -5.91 -11.65
C ILE A 297 -20.33 -6.55 -10.65
N HIS A 298 -20.49 -7.88 -10.67
CA HIS A 298 -21.36 -8.55 -9.70
C HIS A 298 -20.86 -8.39 -8.26
N PHE A 299 -19.56 -8.52 -8.01
CA PHE A 299 -19.00 -8.19 -6.69
C PHE A 299 -19.26 -6.73 -6.31
N ALA A 300 -19.05 -5.79 -7.23
CA ALA A 300 -19.30 -4.37 -7.00
C ALA A 300 -20.78 -4.06 -6.71
N GLN A 301 -21.71 -4.78 -7.36
CA GLN A 301 -23.14 -4.73 -7.04
C GLN A 301 -23.41 -5.21 -5.62
N GLY A 302 -22.78 -6.31 -5.19
CA GLY A 302 -22.88 -6.82 -3.83
C GLY A 302 -22.30 -5.90 -2.75
N VAL A 303 -21.37 -5.00 -3.10
CA VAL A 303 -20.91 -3.95 -2.18
C VAL A 303 -21.99 -2.89 -1.99
N ASN A 304 -22.66 -2.49 -3.07
CA ASN A 304 -23.74 -1.50 -3.00
C ASN A 304 -25.02 -2.07 -2.38
N ALA A 305 -25.34 -3.32 -2.72
CA ALA A 305 -26.53 -4.02 -2.32
C ALA A 305 -26.23 -4.80 -1.04
N ASP A 306 -26.87 -4.45 0.08
CA ASP A 306 -26.73 -5.17 1.36
C ASP A 306 -27.45 -6.54 1.32
N VAL A 307 -27.23 -7.32 0.27
CA VAL A 307 -27.93 -8.58 -0.03
C VAL A 307 -27.04 -9.50 -0.87
N PHE A 308 -27.12 -10.81 -0.60
CA PHE A 308 -26.52 -11.84 -1.43
C PHE A 308 -27.52 -12.25 -2.52
N GLN A 309 -27.28 -11.87 -3.77
CA GLN A 309 -28.25 -12.01 -4.87
C GLN A 309 -27.56 -12.36 -6.19
N MET A 310 -28.37 -12.68 -7.20
CA MET A 310 -27.92 -12.83 -8.59
C MET A 310 -27.60 -11.47 -9.23
N PHE A 311 -26.97 -11.51 -10.39
CA PHE A 311 -26.49 -10.33 -11.10
C PHE A 311 -27.62 -9.37 -11.49
N ASP A 312 -27.52 -8.09 -11.12
CA ASP A 312 -28.49 -7.10 -11.59
C ASP A 312 -28.12 -6.63 -13.00
N TYR A 313 -29.00 -6.83 -13.99
CA TYR A 313 -28.77 -6.38 -15.36
C TYR A 313 -29.04 -4.87 -15.57
N GLY A 314 -29.19 -4.11 -14.48
CA GLY A 314 -29.22 -2.65 -14.47
C GLY A 314 -30.57 -2.03 -14.82
N SER A 315 -31.59 -2.85 -15.14
CA SER A 315 -32.96 -2.37 -15.32
C SER A 315 -33.99 -3.48 -15.08
N ALA A 316 -35.21 -3.08 -14.69
CA ALA A 316 -36.31 -4.02 -14.49
C ALA A 316 -36.67 -4.83 -15.75
N ASN A 317 -36.52 -4.24 -16.95
CA ASN A 317 -36.77 -4.94 -18.20
C ASN A 317 -35.68 -5.98 -18.49
N ALA A 318 -34.40 -5.61 -18.30
CA ALA A 318 -33.30 -6.55 -18.49
C ALA A 318 -33.38 -7.70 -17.46
N ASN A 319 -33.69 -7.40 -16.19
CA ASN A 319 -33.94 -8.44 -15.19
C ASN A 319 -35.14 -9.32 -15.55
N MET A 320 -36.20 -8.77 -16.16
CA MET A 320 -37.34 -9.57 -16.65
C MET A 320 -36.92 -10.54 -17.76
N GLU A 321 -36.05 -10.12 -18.68
CA GLU A 321 -35.54 -10.98 -19.75
C GLU A 321 -34.70 -12.14 -19.21
N HIS A 322 -33.92 -11.91 -18.14
CA HIS A 322 -33.04 -12.92 -17.56
C HIS A 322 -33.69 -13.80 -16.48
N TYR A 323 -34.57 -13.22 -15.66
CA TYR A 323 -35.11 -13.87 -14.46
C TYR A 323 -36.63 -14.03 -14.46
N SER A 324 -37.34 -13.49 -15.46
CA SER A 324 -38.81 -13.40 -15.45
C SER A 324 -39.38 -12.66 -14.22
N GLN A 325 -38.56 -11.77 -13.62
CA GLN A 325 -38.93 -10.88 -12.52
C GLN A 325 -38.13 -9.57 -12.59
N PRO A 326 -38.63 -8.43 -12.07
CA PRO A 326 -38.01 -7.12 -12.28
C PRO A 326 -36.75 -6.86 -11.44
N THR A 327 -36.47 -7.70 -10.45
CA THR A 327 -35.30 -7.59 -9.57
C THR A 327 -34.51 -8.90 -9.59
N PRO A 328 -33.19 -8.89 -9.40
CA PRO A 328 -32.41 -10.12 -9.30
C PRO A 328 -32.93 -11.03 -8.18
N PRO A 329 -33.00 -12.36 -8.39
CA PRO A 329 -33.30 -13.31 -7.33
C PRO A 329 -32.26 -13.25 -6.19
N VAL A 330 -32.73 -13.42 -4.96
CA VAL A 330 -31.87 -13.43 -3.76
C VAL A 330 -31.41 -14.87 -3.47
N TYR A 331 -30.14 -15.03 -3.15
CA TYR A 331 -29.60 -16.27 -2.62
C TYR A 331 -29.86 -16.37 -1.11
N HIS A 332 -30.21 -17.58 -0.66
CA HIS A 332 -30.71 -17.81 0.69
C HIS A 332 -29.78 -18.78 1.44
N PRO A 333 -28.74 -18.29 2.15
CA PRO A 333 -27.86 -19.15 2.94
C PRO A 333 -28.62 -20.02 3.97
N ASP A 334 -29.79 -19.57 4.42
CA ASP A 334 -30.71 -20.29 5.31
C ASP A 334 -31.28 -21.59 4.71
N LYS A 335 -31.17 -21.77 3.39
CA LYS A 335 -31.56 -23.00 2.69
C LYS A 335 -30.39 -23.95 2.45
N CYS A 336 -29.16 -23.56 2.81
CA CYS A 336 -27.96 -24.38 2.67
C CYS A 336 -27.90 -25.45 3.78
N ASN A 337 -28.60 -26.58 3.58
CA ASN A 337 -28.71 -27.64 4.59
C ASN A 337 -27.48 -28.56 4.71
N VAL A 338 -26.45 -28.34 3.89
CA VAL A 338 -25.21 -29.12 3.93
C VAL A 338 -24.48 -28.89 5.27
N PRO A 339 -23.80 -29.90 5.85
CA PRO A 339 -23.00 -29.68 7.04
C PRO A 339 -21.82 -28.75 6.75
N VAL A 340 -21.71 -27.62 7.46
CA VAL A 340 -20.67 -26.60 7.23
C VAL A 340 -19.69 -26.55 8.41
N ILE A 341 -18.38 -26.50 8.12
CA ILE A 341 -17.35 -26.03 9.07
C ILE A 341 -16.74 -24.76 8.48
N ALA A 342 -16.75 -23.67 9.24
CA ALA A 342 -16.25 -22.37 8.79
C ALA A 342 -14.88 -22.05 9.41
N TYR A 343 -13.95 -21.56 8.60
CA TYR A 343 -12.63 -21.05 9.02
C TYR A 343 -12.56 -19.57 8.64
N THR A 344 -12.40 -18.68 9.63
CA THR A 344 -12.62 -17.23 9.51
C THR A 344 -11.41 -16.45 10.00
N GLY A 345 -11.03 -15.39 9.29
CA GLY A 345 -9.89 -14.54 9.63
C GLY A 345 -10.37 -13.27 10.33
N GLY A 346 -9.68 -12.84 11.38
CA GLY A 346 -10.04 -11.63 12.13
C GLY A 346 -9.61 -10.33 11.45
N ARG A 347 -8.70 -10.41 10.46
CA ARG A 347 -8.25 -9.26 9.65
C ARG A 347 -8.64 -9.38 8.17
N ASP A 348 -9.33 -10.45 7.80
CA ASP A 348 -9.67 -10.76 6.40
C ASP A 348 -10.44 -9.63 5.71
N ILE A 349 -9.80 -8.95 4.76
CA ILE A 349 -10.39 -7.80 4.05
C ILE A 349 -11.41 -8.17 2.95
N LEU A 350 -11.61 -9.45 2.64
CA LEU A 350 -12.59 -9.86 1.60
C LEU A 350 -13.72 -10.72 2.17
N ALA A 351 -13.42 -11.70 3.02
CA ALA A 351 -14.42 -12.35 3.86
C ALA A 351 -14.53 -11.59 5.19
N ASP A 352 -14.93 -10.32 5.08
CA ASP A 352 -14.94 -9.36 6.18
C ASP A 352 -15.66 -9.92 7.42
N PRO A 353 -15.12 -9.74 8.64
CA PRO A 353 -15.74 -10.21 9.87
C PRO A 353 -17.19 -9.79 10.10
N GLU A 354 -17.64 -8.62 9.63
CA GLU A 354 -19.04 -8.20 9.72
C GLU A 354 -19.95 -8.98 8.76
N ASP A 355 -19.48 -9.24 7.55
CA ASP A 355 -20.21 -10.07 6.58
C ASP A 355 -20.24 -11.55 6.98
N VAL A 356 -19.15 -12.07 7.53
CA VAL A 356 -19.11 -13.41 8.13
C VAL A 356 -20.06 -13.49 9.33
N LYS A 357 -20.07 -12.48 10.19
CA LYS A 357 -20.99 -12.41 11.35
C LYS A 357 -22.45 -12.37 10.92
N TRP A 358 -22.76 -11.81 9.76
CA TRP A 358 -24.09 -11.90 9.15
C TRP A 358 -24.40 -13.31 8.62
N LEU A 359 -23.43 -13.96 7.98
CA LEU A 359 -23.61 -15.25 7.32
C LEU A 359 -23.79 -16.41 8.30
N LEU A 360 -22.89 -16.56 9.30
CA LEU A 360 -22.85 -17.76 10.15
C LEU A 360 -24.18 -18.10 10.84
N PRO A 361 -24.94 -17.13 11.40
CA PRO A 361 -26.23 -17.40 12.02
C PRO A 361 -27.32 -17.88 11.05
N LEU A 362 -27.16 -17.64 9.75
CA LEU A 362 -28.12 -18.08 8.74
C LEU A 362 -27.93 -19.56 8.40
N LEU A 363 -26.75 -20.14 8.62
CA LEU A 363 -26.44 -21.49 8.18
C LEU A 363 -27.14 -22.54 9.08
N PRO A 364 -28.11 -23.31 8.56
CA PRO A 364 -28.94 -24.20 9.39
C PRO A 364 -28.19 -25.42 9.94
N ASN A 365 -27.04 -25.76 9.35
CA ASN A 365 -26.22 -26.92 9.73
C ASN A 365 -24.73 -26.54 9.88
N LEU A 366 -24.47 -25.45 10.61
CA LEU A 366 -23.11 -25.05 11.00
C LEU A 366 -22.60 -25.94 12.14
N GLN A 367 -21.62 -26.79 11.85
CA GLN A 367 -21.07 -27.78 12.80
C GLN A 367 -19.96 -27.20 13.67
N ALA A 368 -19.13 -26.32 13.13
CA ALA A 368 -18.04 -25.66 13.85
C ALA A 368 -17.63 -24.34 13.18
N THR A 369 -17.01 -23.47 13.98
CA THR A 369 -16.38 -22.23 13.50
C THR A 369 -15.02 -22.08 14.16
N HIS A 370 -13.99 -21.94 13.33
CA HIS A 370 -12.63 -21.64 13.73
C HIS A 370 -12.34 -20.18 13.36
N ASN A 371 -11.89 -19.40 14.34
CA ASN A 371 -11.57 -17.99 14.15
C ASN A 371 -10.06 -17.80 14.42
N TYR A 372 -9.37 -17.22 13.45
CA TYR A 372 -7.96 -16.88 13.48
C TYR A 372 -7.82 -15.37 13.53
N PRO A 373 -7.67 -14.75 14.72
CA PRO A 373 -7.79 -13.30 14.87
C PRO A 373 -6.81 -12.47 14.04
N THR A 374 -5.65 -13.04 13.71
CA THR A 374 -4.59 -12.36 12.96
C THR A 374 -4.61 -12.69 11.47
N TRP A 375 -5.36 -13.70 11.02
CA TRP A 375 -5.28 -14.13 9.62
C TRP A 375 -5.99 -13.18 8.67
N GLU A 376 -5.35 -12.97 7.53
CA GLU A 376 -5.87 -12.31 6.34
C GLU A 376 -6.47 -13.32 5.35
N HIS A 377 -7.00 -12.83 4.23
CA HIS A 377 -7.76 -13.65 3.29
C HIS A 377 -6.97 -14.78 2.63
N LEU A 378 -5.70 -14.53 2.31
CA LEU A 378 -4.84 -15.48 1.60
C LEU A 378 -4.10 -16.44 2.54
N ASP A 379 -4.11 -16.20 3.86
CA ASP A 379 -3.48 -17.07 4.85
C ASP A 379 -4.06 -18.49 4.80
N PHE A 380 -5.35 -18.61 4.49
CA PHE A 380 -6.06 -19.89 4.32
C PHE A 380 -5.54 -20.78 3.18
N ILE A 381 -4.70 -20.24 2.29
CA ILE A 381 -4.09 -20.98 1.18
C ILE A 381 -2.56 -20.88 1.19
N TRP A 382 -1.97 -19.77 1.64
CA TRP A 382 -0.54 -19.47 1.49
C TRP A 382 0.24 -19.31 2.80
N ALA A 383 -0.41 -19.28 3.97
CA ALA A 383 0.35 -19.23 5.22
C ALA A 383 1.19 -20.51 5.41
N PHE A 384 2.48 -20.36 5.71
CA PHE A 384 3.38 -21.51 5.90
C PHE A 384 3.02 -22.34 7.14
N ASP A 385 2.31 -21.74 8.10
CA ASP A 385 1.83 -22.38 9.33
C ASP A 385 0.35 -22.79 9.28
N ALA A 386 -0.34 -22.58 8.15
CA ALA A 386 -1.68 -23.11 7.92
C ALA A 386 -1.82 -24.62 8.13
N PRO A 387 -0.81 -25.47 7.83
CA PRO A 387 -0.86 -26.90 8.16
C PRO A 387 -1.19 -27.15 9.64
N ARG A 388 -0.49 -26.44 10.53
CA ARG A 388 -0.60 -26.61 11.97
C ARG A 388 -1.89 -26.04 12.53
N PHE A 389 -2.33 -24.88 12.04
CA PHE A 389 -3.43 -24.13 12.66
C PHE A 389 -4.79 -24.40 12.01
N CYS A 390 -4.83 -24.73 10.72
CA CYS A 390 -6.07 -24.90 9.95
C CYS A 390 -6.18 -26.30 9.33
N TYR A 391 -5.18 -26.75 8.58
CA TYR A 391 -5.33 -27.97 7.77
C TYR A 391 -5.36 -29.25 8.60
N ASP A 392 -4.65 -29.33 9.72
CA ASP A 392 -4.71 -30.49 10.61
C ASP A 392 -6.15 -30.79 11.09
N ASP A 393 -6.90 -29.76 11.48
CA ASP A 393 -8.31 -29.89 11.86
C ASP A 393 -9.19 -30.30 10.67
N LEU A 394 -9.02 -29.63 9.52
CA LEU A 394 -9.79 -29.93 8.31
C LEU A 394 -9.57 -31.38 7.86
N ILE A 395 -8.32 -31.81 7.78
CA ILE A 395 -7.94 -33.18 7.41
C ILE A 395 -8.52 -34.17 8.42
N GLN A 396 -8.40 -33.92 9.72
CA GLN A 396 -9.02 -34.78 10.74
C GLN A 396 -10.53 -34.91 10.53
N ASN A 397 -11.24 -33.82 10.23
CA ASN A 397 -12.67 -33.84 9.97
C ASN A 397 -13.03 -34.61 8.68
N VAL A 398 -12.18 -34.59 7.65
CA VAL A 398 -12.37 -35.39 6.42
C VAL A 398 -12.32 -36.89 6.71
N PHE A 399 -11.42 -37.34 7.58
CA PHE A 399 -11.21 -38.78 7.86
C PHE A 399 -11.98 -39.31 9.08
N ASN A 400 -12.40 -38.46 10.02
CA ASN A 400 -13.11 -38.89 11.22
C ASN A 400 -14.63 -38.95 11.00
N ALA A 401 -15.17 -40.16 10.90
CA ALA A 401 -16.61 -40.44 10.81
C ALA A 401 -17.29 -40.79 12.15
N LEU A 402 -16.62 -40.71 13.31
CA LEU A 402 -17.20 -41.08 14.61
C LEU A 402 -16.50 -40.35 15.77
N MET A 403 -17.14 -39.30 16.30
CA MET A 403 -17.32 -38.96 17.73
C MET A 403 -17.57 -37.46 17.87
N SER A 404 -18.77 -37.14 18.35
CA SER A 404 -19.05 -35.87 19.02
C SER A 404 -18.21 -35.75 20.30
N LEU A 405 -17.93 -34.50 20.69
CA LEU A 405 -17.29 -34.04 21.94
C LEU A 405 -15.77 -34.23 22.03
N VAL A 406 -15.00 -33.21 21.64
CA VAL A 406 -14.03 -32.44 22.47
C VAL A 406 -13.67 -31.19 21.64
N THR A 407 -14.12 -29.98 21.97
CA THR A 407 -13.26 -29.05 22.71
C THR A 407 -14.10 -27.94 23.35
N SER A 408 -14.16 -27.97 24.68
CA SER A 408 -14.39 -26.75 25.46
C SER A 408 -13.05 -26.07 25.71
N MET A 409 -13.12 -24.74 25.82
CA MET A 409 -12.10 -23.83 26.37
C MET A 409 -11.03 -23.35 25.41
N TYR A 410 -11.36 -22.30 24.65
CA TYR A 410 -10.62 -21.03 24.65
C TYR A 410 -11.57 -19.93 24.16
N GLN A 411 -12.48 -19.48 25.04
CA GLN A 411 -13.14 -18.20 24.86
C GLN A 411 -12.30 -17.14 25.58
N VAL A 412 -11.50 -16.41 24.82
CA VAL A 412 -10.99 -15.09 25.26
C VAL A 412 -12.17 -14.13 25.13
N PRO A 413 -12.58 -13.41 26.18
CA PRO A 413 -13.67 -12.45 26.06
C PRO A 413 -13.24 -11.31 25.13
N PRO A 414 -14.11 -10.85 24.21
CA PRO A 414 -13.81 -9.66 23.41
C PRO A 414 -13.85 -8.45 24.34
N GLN A 415 -12.69 -7.88 24.65
CA GLN A 415 -12.65 -6.46 25.01
C GLN A 415 -13.01 -5.67 23.76
N ALA A 416 -14.25 -5.21 23.72
CA ALA A 416 -14.68 -4.18 22.80
C ALA A 416 -13.86 -2.91 23.10
N TYR A 417 -12.85 -2.64 22.27
CA TYR A 417 -12.27 -1.31 22.18
C TYR A 417 -13.20 -0.47 21.29
N PRO A 418 -13.75 0.66 21.79
CA PRO A 418 -14.41 1.61 20.91
C PRO A 418 -13.32 2.31 20.09
N GLN A 419 -13.22 1.98 18.80
CA GLN A 419 -12.34 2.66 17.84
C GLN A 419 -12.83 4.10 17.57
N ARG A 420 -12.51 5.04 18.47
CA ARG A 420 -12.57 6.48 18.12
C ARG A 420 -11.40 6.83 17.20
N VAL A 421 -11.69 7.63 16.16
CA VAL A 421 -10.67 8.24 15.29
C VAL A 421 -9.71 9.02 16.18
N ASP A 422 -8.40 8.81 16.03
CA ASP A 422 -7.43 9.65 16.73
C ASP A 422 -7.69 11.10 16.29
N PRO A 423 -8.08 12.00 17.21
CA PRO A 423 -8.50 13.34 16.84
C PRO A 423 -7.37 14.15 16.20
N GLU A 424 -6.10 13.75 16.39
CA GLU A 424 -4.93 14.41 15.81
C GLU A 424 -4.93 14.39 14.27
N ILE A 425 -5.66 13.46 13.64
CA ILE A 425 -5.83 13.41 12.17
C ILE A 425 -6.45 14.69 11.60
N TYR A 426 -7.28 15.39 12.37
CA TYR A 426 -7.99 16.59 11.92
C TYR A 426 -7.39 17.88 12.45
N MET A 427 -6.31 17.78 13.22
CA MET A 427 -5.74 18.93 13.92
C MET A 427 -4.73 19.64 13.03
N ASP A 428 -4.84 20.96 12.95
CA ASP A 428 -3.74 21.78 12.42
C ASP A 428 -2.54 21.84 13.41
N ALA A 429 -1.42 22.41 12.98
CA ALA A 429 -0.22 22.53 13.83
C ALA A 429 -0.49 23.24 15.17
N THR A 430 -1.37 24.25 15.19
CA THR A 430 -1.76 24.98 16.41
C THR A 430 -2.55 24.07 17.35
N GLU A 431 -3.49 23.32 16.80
CA GLU A 431 -4.32 22.35 17.53
C GLU A 431 -3.50 21.18 18.05
N LEU A 432 -2.52 20.67 17.29
CA LEU A 432 -1.58 19.64 17.75
C LEU A 432 -0.75 20.12 18.95
N ILE A 433 -0.25 21.36 18.91
CA ILE A 433 0.55 21.95 19.99
C ILE A 433 -0.30 22.15 21.25
N THR A 434 -1.47 22.78 21.08
CA THR A 434 -2.34 23.16 22.21
C THR A 434 -3.03 21.94 22.84
N SER A 435 -3.43 20.94 22.06
CA SER A 435 -4.00 19.68 22.57
C SER A 435 -3.04 18.89 23.47
N LYS A 436 -1.72 19.01 23.22
CA LYS A 436 -0.65 18.41 24.06
C LYS A 436 -0.26 19.28 25.27
N GLY A 437 -0.96 20.40 25.48
CA GLY A 437 -0.84 21.27 26.66
C GLY A 437 0.23 22.35 26.57
N TYR A 438 0.76 22.63 25.37
CA TYR A 438 1.75 23.69 25.15
C TYR A 438 1.09 25.01 24.75
N PRO A 439 1.66 26.17 25.13
CA PRO A 439 1.27 27.45 24.54
C PRO A 439 1.66 27.49 23.05
N CYS A 440 0.80 28.07 22.21
CA CYS A 440 1.08 28.30 20.79
C CYS A 440 0.77 29.75 20.42
N GLU A 441 1.67 30.38 19.64
CA GLU A 441 1.43 31.65 18.95
C GLU A 441 1.63 31.44 17.45
N ASN A 442 0.76 32.03 16.62
CA ASN A 442 0.92 32.02 15.16
C ASN A 442 1.43 33.39 14.70
N HIS A 443 2.45 33.38 13.85
CA HIS A 443 3.15 34.58 13.40
C HIS A 443 3.17 34.62 11.87
N TYR A 444 2.47 35.59 11.28
CA TYR A 444 2.43 35.79 9.84
C TYR A 444 3.57 36.71 9.39
N VAL A 445 4.50 36.16 8.63
CA VAL A 445 5.73 36.82 8.19
C VAL A 445 5.66 37.09 6.69
N THR A 446 5.73 38.36 6.29
CA THR A 446 5.74 38.73 4.87
C THR A 446 7.17 38.76 4.34
N THR A 447 7.45 37.96 3.30
CA THR A 447 8.73 37.95 2.60
C THR A 447 8.88 39.17 1.70
N GLN A 448 10.11 39.47 1.27
CA GLN A 448 10.38 40.61 0.39
C GLN A 448 9.62 40.52 -0.95
N ASP A 449 9.46 39.31 -1.49
CA ASP A 449 8.75 39.06 -2.74
C ASP A 449 7.24 38.91 -2.55
N GLY A 450 6.74 38.99 -1.31
CA GLY A 450 5.32 39.18 -1.01
C GLY A 450 4.56 37.95 -0.54
N PHE A 451 5.22 36.79 -0.37
CA PHE A 451 4.63 35.62 0.31
C PHE A 451 4.37 35.92 1.79
N ILE A 452 3.32 35.32 2.34
CA ILE A 452 2.97 35.43 3.76
C ILE A 452 3.10 34.03 4.37
N LEU A 453 4.14 33.85 5.18
CA LEU A 453 4.48 32.59 5.85
C LEU A 453 3.81 32.54 7.23
N ASP A 454 3.17 31.43 7.58
CA ASP A 454 2.63 31.20 8.93
C ASP A 454 3.63 30.39 9.75
N MET A 455 4.23 31.01 10.77
CA MET A 455 5.13 30.35 11.71
C MET A 455 4.41 30.04 13.03
N GLN A 456 4.43 28.77 13.44
CA GLN A 456 3.97 28.39 14.78
C GLN A 456 5.11 28.53 15.79
N ARG A 457 4.80 29.08 16.98
CA ARG A 457 5.78 29.28 18.06
C ARG A 457 5.30 28.62 19.35
N ILE A 458 6.18 27.83 19.96
CA ILE A 458 6.03 27.29 21.31
C ILE A 458 6.96 28.09 22.25
N PRO A 459 6.46 29.15 22.92
CA PRO A 459 7.32 30.07 23.67
C PRO A 459 7.93 29.46 24.94
N TYR A 460 7.31 28.41 25.51
CA TYR A 460 7.81 27.64 26.66
C TYR A 460 7.13 26.27 26.79
N GLY A 461 7.79 25.33 27.47
CA GLY A 461 7.26 23.99 27.74
C GLY A 461 6.05 23.98 28.67
N ARG A 462 5.20 22.95 28.53
CA ARG A 462 3.90 22.80 29.23
C ARG A 462 3.98 22.77 30.77
N HIS A 463 5.15 22.41 31.32
CA HIS A 463 5.39 22.37 32.77
C HIS A 463 6.20 23.58 33.28
N LEU A 464 6.64 24.45 32.38
CA LEU A 464 7.39 25.65 32.73
C LEU A 464 6.38 26.80 32.92
N LYS A 465 6.52 27.56 34.01
CA LYS A 465 5.83 28.85 34.11
C LYS A 465 6.48 29.81 33.13
N ASN A 466 5.71 30.75 32.56
CA ASN A 466 6.26 31.84 31.75
C ASN A 466 7.16 32.75 32.62
N ARG A 467 8.40 32.31 32.86
CA ARG A 467 9.43 33.04 33.60
C ARG A 467 10.36 33.71 32.60
N SER A 468 10.69 34.97 32.88
CA SER A 468 11.40 35.92 32.02
C SER A 468 12.89 35.63 31.81
N ASP A 469 13.31 34.38 31.80
CA ASP A 469 14.71 34.01 31.54
C ASP A 469 14.94 33.99 30.01
N GLU A 470 16.09 34.47 29.53
CA GLU A 470 16.48 34.43 28.11
C GLU A 470 16.53 32.96 27.62
N ARG A 471 15.48 32.52 26.90
CA ARG A 471 15.38 31.18 26.31
C ARG A 471 16.07 31.18 24.95
N PRO A 472 16.97 30.22 24.64
CA PRO A 472 17.58 30.18 23.32
C PRO A 472 16.49 29.99 22.25
N ALA A 473 16.45 30.88 21.26
CA ALA A 473 15.54 30.75 20.14
C ALA A 473 16.04 29.68 19.16
N VAL A 474 15.14 28.79 18.75
CA VAL A 474 15.43 27.69 17.82
C VAL A 474 14.39 27.70 16.70
N ILE A 475 14.83 27.86 15.45
CA ILE A 475 13.99 27.66 14.26
C ILE A 475 14.10 26.20 13.81
N LEU A 476 12.97 25.54 13.60
CA LEU A 476 12.84 24.20 13.01
C LEU A 476 12.28 24.34 11.59
N GLN A 477 13.01 23.88 10.58
CA GLN A 477 12.62 23.98 9.17
C GLN A 477 12.48 22.60 8.53
N HIS A 478 11.28 22.32 8.02
CA HIS A 478 10.90 21.03 7.43
C HIS A 478 11.57 20.74 6.07
N GLY A 479 11.41 19.49 5.61
CA GLY A 479 11.92 18.97 4.35
C GLY A 479 11.04 19.18 3.11
N LEU A 480 11.40 18.51 2.02
CA LEU A 480 10.68 18.55 0.75
C LEU A 480 9.24 18.06 0.94
N GLY A 481 8.26 18.86 0.52
CA GLY A 481 6.85 18.52 0.63
C GLY A 481 6.35 18.40 2.08
N GLY A 482 7.14 18.85 3.06
CA GLY A 482 6.80 18.82 4.48
C GLY A 482 6.01 20.04 4.97
N SER A 483 5.78 20.10 6.27
CA SER A 483 5.20 21.26 6.96
C SER A 483 5.62 21.31 8.44
N ALA A 484 5.14 22.29 9.19
CA ALA A 484 5.35 22.38 10.64
C ALA A 484 5.03 21.09 11.40
N THR A 485 4.08 20.29 10.91
CA THR A 485 3.64 19.05 11.56
C THR A 485 4.75 17.99 11.63
N ASN A 486 5.76 18.03 10.75
CA ASN A 486 6.88 17.09 10.82
C ASN A 486 7.63 17.14 12.16
N TRP A 487 7.52 18.24 12.91
CA TRP A 487 8.10 18.40 14.24
C TRP A 487 7.12 18.13 15.39
N LEU A 488 5.88 17.74 15.08
CA LEU A 488 4.72 17.67 15.98
C LEU A 488 3.96 16.34 15.91
N ASP A 489 4.14 15.58 14.81
CA ASP A 489 3.36 14.39 14.45
C ASP A 489 3.65 13.15 15.30
N ASN A 490 4.66 13.21 16.18
CA ASN A 490 4.95 12.17 17.16
C ASN A 490 4.38 12.53 18.54
N LEU A 491 4.60 11.67 19.54
CA LEU A 491 4.21 12.01 20.91
C LEU A 491 5.03 13.20 21.45
N ALA A 492 4.55 13.84 22.52
CA ALA A 492 5.22 15.00 23.12
C ALA A 492 6.64 14.70 23.65
N ASN A 493 6.91 13.45 24.02
CA ASN A 493 8.22 12.97 24.45
C ASN A 493 9.08 12.44 23.29
N GLU A 494 8.55 12.44 22.07
CA GLU A 494 9.19 11.89 20.87
C GLU A 494 9.44 12.97 19.81
N SER A 495 8.72 14.10 19.84
CA SER A 495 8.89 15.16 18.83
C SER A 495 9.84 16.25 19.31
N LEU A 496 10.78 16.65 18.44
CA LEU A 496 11.85 17.60 18.77
C LEU A 496 11.34 18.95 19.26
N ALA A 497 10.26 19.50 18.68
CA ALA A 497 9.70 20.79 19.07
C ALA A 497 9.27 20.79 20.55
N TYR A 498 8.55 19.75 20.96
CA TYR A 498 8.09 19.59 22.34
C TYR A 498 9.26 19.37 23.30
N LEU A 499 10.23 18.53 22.92
CA LEU A 499 11.40 18.24 23.74
C LEU A 499 12.30 19.47 23.97
N LEU A 500 12.44 20.33 22.97
CA LEU A 500 13.15 21.62 23.08
C LEU A 500 12.40 22.58 24.01
N ALA A 501 11.08 22.72 23.82
CA ALA A 501 10.24 23.58 24.65
C ALA A 501 10.25 23.15 26.13
N ASP A 502 10.11 21.85 26.40
CA ASP A 502 10.17 21.28 27.75
C ASP A 502 11.56 21.44 28.40
N ARG A 503 12.64 21.56 27.60
CA ARG A 503 13.97 21.93 28.10
C ARG A 503 14.22 23.43 28.21
N GLY A 504 13.27 24.27 27.83
CA GLY A 504 13.31 25.72 28.01
C GLY A 504 13.80 26.52 26.80
N ALA A 505 13.73 25.98 25.59
CA ALA A 505 13.93 26.76 24.36
C ALA A 505 12.67 27.58 24.00
N ASP A 506 12.88 28.68 23.27
CA ASP A 506 11.82 29.38 22.53
C ASP A 506 11.77 28.79 21.11
N VAL A 507 10.79 27.93 20.85
CA VAL A 507 10.76 27.11 19.63
C VAL A 507 9.89 27.78 18.57
N TRP A 508 10.46 27.95 17.39
CA TRP A 508 9.84 28.53 16.21
C TRP A 508 9.82 27.48 15.10
N ILE A 509 8.67 27.24 14.49
CA ILE A 509 8.48 26.22 13.48
C ILE A 509 8.16 26.92 12.16
N GLY A 510 9.08 26.83 11.21
CA GLY A 510 8.97 27.47 9.90
C GLY A 510 8.11 26.66 8.94
N ASN A 511 7.40 27.36 8.05
CA ASN A 511 6.67 26.78 6.94
C ASN A 511 7.16 27.43 5.65
N SER A 512 7.63 26.63 4.69
CA SER A 512 8.05 27.13 3.39
C SER A 512 6.84 27.60 2.57
N ARG A 513 7.05 28.63 1.74
CA ARG A 513 6.07 29.11 0.77
C ARG A 513 5.35 27.97 0.03
N GLY A 514 4.05 28.10 -0.15
CA GLY A 514 3.22 27.16 -0.90
C GLY A 514 2.84 25.86 -0.18
N ASN A 515 3.38 25.58 1.01
CA ASN A 515 2.88 24.46 1.82
C ASN A 515 1.51 24.81 2.47
N THR A 516 0.85 23.83 3.08
CA THR A 516 -0.47 23.96 3.75
C THR A 516 -0.67 25.26 4.54
N TYR A 517 0.36 25.73 5.26
CA TYR A 517 0.28 26.89 6.15
C TYR A 517 0.69 28.22 5.48
N SER A 518 1.45 28.16 4.38
CA SER A 518 2.06 29.35 3.73
C SER A 518 1.63 29.53 2.27
N LYS A 519 0.36 29.21 1.96
CA LYS A 519 -0.29 29.46 0.66
C LYS A 519 -0.96 30.83 0.59
N ASN A 520 -0.22 31.90 0.89
CA ASN A 520 -0.76 33.26 0.84
C ASN A 520 0.27 34.26 0.34
N HIS A 521 -0.20 35.32 -0.33
CA HIS A 521 0.63 36.37 -0.91
C HIS A 521 -0.09 37.71 -0.86
N THR A 522 0.67 38.80 -0.81
CA THR A 522 0.17 40.19 -0.81
C THR A 522 -0.58 40.61 -2.09
N SER A 523 -0.50 39.84 -3.17
CA SER A 523 -0.99 40.24 -4.49
C SER A 523 -1.34 39.10 -5.46
N LEU A 524 -0.74 37.91 -5.28
CA LEU A 524 -0.98 36.73 -6.12
C LEU A 524 -1.93 35.75 -5.43
N SER A 525 -2.77 35.07 -6.20
CA SER A 525 -3.64 33.99 -5.71
C SER A 525 -2.98 32.63 -5.94
N PRO A 526 -3.18 31.62 -5.07
CA PRO A 526 -2.79 30.23 -5.35
C PRO A 526 -3.40 29.64 -6.63
N SER A 527 -4.42 30.27 -7.22
CA SER A 527 -4.96 29.92 -8.55
C SER A 527 -4.11 30.43 -9.73
N ASP A 528 -3.16 31.33 -9.49
CA ASP A 528 -2.34 31.95 -10.53
C ASP A 528 -1.05 31.15 -10.75
N ASP A 529 -0.69 30.82 -11.99
CA ASP A 529 0.57 30.12 -12.29
C ASP A 529 1.80 30.84 -11.72
N LYS A 530 1.78 32.18 -11.73
CA LYS A 530 2.85 33.01 -11.16
C LYS A 530 3.04 32.84 -9.66
N PHE A 531 2.01 32.42 -8.92
CA PHE A 531 2.14 32.10 -7.50
C PHE A 531 3.06 30.90 -7.28
N TRP A 532 3.16 29.98 -8.25
CA TRP A 532 3.92 28.73 -8.13
C TRP A 532 5.31 28.79 -8.81
N ASP A 533 5.71 29.96 -9.33
CA ASP A 533 6.95 30.17 -10.08
C ASP A 533 8.19 30.36 -9.19
N TRP A 534 8.40 29.46 -8.23
CA TRP A 534 9.53 29.48 -7.28
C TRP A 534 10.06 28.07 -7.00
N THR A 535 11.24 27.99 -6.40
CA THR A 535 11.92 26.77 -5.95
C THR A 535 12.50 26.98 -4.54
N TRP A 536 13.35 26.08 -4.07
CA TRP A 536 14.14 26.32 -2.85
C TRP A 536 15.12 27.49 -2.95
N ASP A 537 15.43 27.99 -4.15
CA ASP A 537 16.20 29.23 -4.33
C ASP A 537 15.53 30.38 -3.60
N GLU A 538 14.24 30.60 -3.88
CA GLU A 538 13.48 31.68 -3.25
C GLU A 538 13.22 31.42 -1.75
N MET A 539 13.12 30.15 -1.33
CA MET A 539 13.04 29.83 0.10
C MET A 539 14.33 30.26 0.83
N ALA A 540 15.49 30.02 0.23
CA ALA A 540 16.78 30.44 0.81
C ALA A 540 16.97 31.97 0.74
N ALA A 541 16.54 32.60 -0.35
CA ALA A 541 16.74 34.02 -0.60
C ALA A 541 15.75 34.93 0.15
N TYR A 542 14.53 34.48 0.42
CA TYR A 542 13.46 35.33 0.95
C TYR A 542 12.75 34.76 2.18
N ASP A 543 12.40 33.46 2.19
CA ASP A 543 11.68 32.88 3.33
C ASP A 543 12.58 32.88 4.56
N LEU A 544 13.78 32.31 4.43
CA LEU A 544 14.72 32.15 5.53
C LEU A 544 15.13 33.50 6.17
N PRO A 545 15.53 34.55 5.41
CA PRO A 545 15.77 35.87 6.00
C PRO A 545 14.56 36.47 6.70
N ALA A 546 13.36 36.38 6.11
CA ALA A 546 12.16 36.97 6.71
C ALA A 546 11.81 36.31 8.05
N MET A 547 11.94 34.98 8.14
CA MET A 547 11.77 34.23 9.38
C MET A 547 12.80 34.66 10.45
N PHE A 548 14.09 34.74 10.09
CA PHE A 548 15.14 35.18 11.00
C PHE A 548 14.96 36.62 11.50
N ASP A 549 14.62 37.55 10.61
CA ASP A 549 14.37 38.95 10.93
C ASP A 549 13.15 39.11 11.85
N HIS A 550 12.11 38.29 11.66
CA HIS A 550 10.96 38.28 12.55
C HIS A 550 11.31 37.79 13.95
N VAL A 551 11.97 36.63 14.04
CA VAL A 551 12.35 36.02 15.33
C VAL A 551 13.30 36.91 16.11
N THR A 552 14.36 37.43 15.48
CA THR A 552 15.34 38.29 16.17
C THR A 552 14.74 39.61 16.64
N ARG A 553 13.85 40.23 15.86
CA ARG A 553 13.13 41.46 16.29
C ARG A 553 12.20 41.21 17.45
N LEU A 554 11.44 40.11 17.44
CA LEU A 554 10.48 39.83 18.50
C LEU A 554 11.17 39.38 19.80
N THR A 555 12.22 38.57 19.68
CA THR A 555 12.92 37.99 20.85
C THR A 555 14.03 38.89 21.40
N GLY A 556 14.55 39.83 20.59
CA GLY A 556 15.72 40.63 20.90
C GLY A 556 17.06 39.88 20.78
N GLN A 557 17.04 38.58 20.46
CA GLN A 557 18.26 37.77 20.32
C GLN A 557 19.01 38.15 19.04
N GLN A 558 20.32 38.26 19.14
CA GLN A 558 21.20 38.58 18.00
C GLN A 558 21.57 37.34 17.18
N GLN A 559 21.56 36.16 17.79
CA GLN A 559 21.84 34.90 17.12
C GLN A 559 20.85 33.82 17.57
N ILE A 560 20.38 33.02 16.62
CA ILE A 560 19.40 31.96 16.85
C ILE A 560 19.91 30.61 16.34
N HIS A 561 19.45 29.51 16.93
CA HIS A 561 19.76 28.18 16.43
C HIS A 561 18.84 27.83 15.26
N TYR A 562 19.38 27.11 14.28
CA TYR A 562 18.62 26.62 13.13
C TYR A 562 18.76 25.11 13.02
N VAL A 563 17.63 24.42 12.96
CA VAL A 563 17.54 22.98 12.73
C VAL A 563 16.81 22.77 11.41
N GLY A 564 17.50 22.20 10.43
CA GLY A 564 16.90 21.85 9.13
C GLY A 564 16.82 20.34 8.98
N HIS A 565 15.73 19.85 8.39
CA HIS A 565 15.62 18.48 7.88
C HIS A 565 15.53 18.50 6.36
N SER A 566 16.24 17.59 5.67
CA SER A 566 16.09 17.40 4.21
C SER A 566 16.24 18.71 3.42
N GLN A 567 15.24 19.14 2.65
CA GLN A 567 15.22 20.44 1.95
C GLN A 567 15.48 21.63 2.87
N GLY A 568 15.04 21.59 4.14
CA GLY A 568 15.37 22.60 5.14
C GLY A 568 16.88 22.75 5.36
N THR A 569 17.66 21.68 5.18
CA THR A 569 19.11 21.78 5.20
C THR A 569 19.67 22.43 3.94
N MET A 570 19.14 22.10 2.76
CA MET A 570 19.50 22.69 1.47
C MET A 570 19.28 24.20 1.47
N ILE A 571 18.13 24.65 1.99
CA ILE A 571 17.78 26.06 2.19
C ILE A 571 18.81 26.74 3.10
N GLY A 572 19.21 26.08 4.19
CA GLY A 572 20.25 26.57 5.09
C GLY A 572 21.63 26.69 4.41
N PHE A 573 22.10 25.64 3.73
CA PHE A 573 23.37 25.66 3.02
C PHE A 573 23.42 26.76 1.94
N ALA A 574 22.34 26.92 1.17
CA ALA A 574 22.21 27.97 0.16
C ALA A 574 22.16 29.38 0.79
N GLY A 575 21.27 29.59 1.77
CA GLY A 575 21.06 30.91 2.38
C GLY A 575 22.26 31.41 3.18
N PHE A 576 22.86 30.55 4.00
CA PHE A 576 23.99 30.93 4.85
C PHE A 576 25.32 31.04 4.10
N SER A 577 25.45 30.46 2.91
CA SER A 577 26.64 30.64 2.05
C SER A 577 26.57 31.89 1.18
N THR A 578 25.37 32.36 0.85
CA THR A 578 25.15 33.50 -0.05
C THR A 578 24.84 34.80 0.67
N ASN A 579 24.27 34.76 1.87
CA ASN A 579 23.90 35.93 2.66
C ASN A 579 24.69 35.99 3.97
N VAL A 580 25.75 36.81 3.99
CA VAL A 580 26.64 36.99 5.16
C VAL A 580 25.93 37.61 6.37
N THR A 581 24.91 38.45 6.14
CA THR A 581 24.13 39.07 7.23
C THR A 581 23.25 38.01 7.89
N LEU A 582 22.56 37.19 7.10
CA LEU A 582 21.78 36.07 7.60
C LEU A 582 22.67 35.07 8.35
N ALA A 583 23.81 34.69 7.76
CA ALA A 583 24.75 33.77 8.39
C ALA A 583 25.26 34.26 9.75
N ALA A 584 25.44 35.57 9.93
CA ALA A 584 25.86 36.16 11.21
C ALA A 584 24.79 36.00 12.32
N MET A 585 23.51 35.89 11.94
CA MET A 585 22.39 35.65 12.85
C MET A 585 22.25 34.18 13.26
N VAL A 586 23.06 33.27 12.71
CA VAL A 586 23.01 31.85 13.07
C VAL A 586 24.01 31.54 14.18
N LYS A 587 23.50 31.09 15.33
CA LYS A 587 24.33 30.61 16.43
C LYS A 587 24.93 29.23 16.14
N ARG A 588 24.10 28.31 15.63
CA ARG A 588 24.50 26.98 15.17
C ARG A 588 23.45 26.43 14.21
N PHE A 589 23.92 25.73 13.18
CA PHE A 589 23.10 24.97 12.24
C PHE A 589 23.19 23.47 12.54
N TYR A 590 22.06 22.84 12.84
CA TYR A 590 21.90 21.39 12.96
C TYR A 590 21.25 20.86 11.69
N ALA A 591 21.99 20.07 10.91
CA ALA A 591 21.53 19.52 9.64
C ALA A 591 21.16 18.04 9.80
N LEU A 592 19.86 17.74 9.83
CA LEU A 592 19.28 16.40 9.90
C LEU A 592 19.03 15.91 8.47
N ALA A 593 19.59 14.75 8.10
CA ALA A 593 19.57 14.24 6.72
C ALA A 593 20.01 15.33 5.70
N PRO A 594 21.28 15.78 5.74
CA PRO A 594 21.75 16.94 5.00
C PRO A 594 21.71 16.73 3.47
N VAL A 595 20.93 17.54 2.76
CA VAL A 595 20.81 17.54 1.30
C VAL A 595 21.43 18.82 0.74
N ALA A 596 22.32 18.66 -0.24
CA ALA A 596 22.88 19.75 -1.05
C ALA A 596 23.17 19.26 -2.47
N HIS A 597 23.72 18.05 -2.57
CA HIS A 597 24.02 17.37 -3.81
C HIS A 597 23.05 16.19 -4.01
N LEU A 598 22.69 15.86 -5.25
CA LEU A 598 21.61 14.92 -5.59
C LEU A 598 22.02 13.82 -6.60
N GLY A 599 23.32 13.57 -6.77
CA GLY A 599 23.85 12.67 -7.79
C GLY A 599 23.51 11.20 -7.59
N HIS A 600 23.40 10.78 -6.33
CA HIS A 600 23.35 9.38 -5.92
C HIS A 600 22.04 9.02 -5.24
N ILE A 601 21.07 9.96 -5.21
CA ILE A 601 19.75 9.69 -4.64
C ILE A 601 19.10 8.49 -5.33
N LYS A 602 18.37 7.72 -4.53
CA LYS A 602 17.67 6.48 -4.91
C LYS A 602 16.14 6.65 -4.85
N THR A 603 15.65 7.84 -4.52
CA THR A 603 14.21 8.15 -4.44
C THR A 603 13.55 8.32 -5.81
N ALA A 604 12.21 8.37 -5.82
CA ALA A 604 11.39 8.51 -7.03
C ALA A 604 11.77 9.72 -7.91
N ILE A 605 12.28 10.79 -7.30
CA ILE A 605 12.73 12.02 -7.98
C ILE A 605 13.79 11.73 -9.04
N ARG A 606 14.66 10.73 -8.83
CA ARG A 606 15.69 10.35 -9.80
C ARG A 606 15.08 9.98 -11.16
N TYR A 607 13.92 9.34 -11.15
CA TYR A 607 13.23 8.91 -12.37
C TYR A 607 12.52 10.04 -13.12
N LEU A 608 12.30 11.18 -12.46
CA LEU A 608 11.79 12.39 -13.11
C LEU A 608 12.90 13.18 -13.83
N ALA A 609 14.17 12.96 -13.46
CA ALA A 609 15.31 13.68 -14.00
C ALA A 609 15.39 13.68 -15.55
N PRO A 610 15.21 12.54 -16.26
CA PRO A 610 15.28 12.53 -17.73
C PRO A 610 14.27 13.46 -18.43
N PHE A 611 13.16 13.82 -17.76
CA PHE A 611 12.12 14.67 -18.32
C PHE A 611 12.37 16.17 -18.07
N ALA A 612 13.38 16.54 -17.29
CA ALA A 612 13.68 17.93 -16.96
C ALA A 612 14.08 18.78 -18.19
N ASN A 613 14.46 18.13 -19.30
CA ASN A 613 14.87 18.76 -20.54
C ASN A 613 14.09 18.19 -21.75
N PRO A 614 13.36 19.01 -22.51
CA PRO A 614 13.15 20.45 -22.32
C PRO A 614 12.22 20.75 -21.14
N ILE A 615 12.44 21.87 -20.46
CA ILE A 615 11.61 22.33 -19.32
C ILE A 615 10.12 22.37 -19.66
N SER A 616 9.78 22.75 -20.91
CA SER A 616 8.39 22.73 -21.38
C SER A 616 7.77 21.34 -21.30
N GLY A 617 8.52 20.28 -21.59
CA GLY A 617 8.06 18.90 -21.48
C GLY A 617 7.77 18.49 -20.04
N PHE A 618 8.51 19.03 -19.07
CA PHE A 618 8.28 18.78 -17.65
C PHE A 618 6.99 19.42 -17.15
N PHE A 619 6.73 20.67 -17.56
CA PHE A 619 5.49 21.36 -17.23
C PHE A 619 4.27 20.85 -18.02
N GLU A 620 4.47 20.34 -19.25
CA GLU A 620 3.43 19.59 -19.97
C GLU A 620 3.06 18.29 -19.23
N LEU A 621 4.03 17.64 -18.58
CA LEU A 621 3.82 16.41 -17.82
C LEU A 621 3.10 16.64 -16.48
N LEU A 622 3.52 17.65 -15.71
CA LEU A 622 3.08 17.84 -14.31
C LEU A 622 2.25 19.12 -14.07
N GLY A 623 2.09 19.98 -15.07
CA GLY A 623 1.44 21.29 -14.93
C GLY A 623 2.37 22.37 -14.37
N HIS A 624 1.91 23.63 -14.31
CA HIS A 624 2.70 24.79 -13.87
C HIS A 624 2.44 25.22 -12.41
N GLY A 625 1.52 24.54 -11.71
CA GLY A 625 1.01 24.97 -10.41
C GLY A 625 1.56 24.18 -9.23
N GLU A 626 0.66 23.82 -8.33
CA GLU A 626 0.96 23.04 -7.14
C GLU A 626 1.31 21.58 -7.46
N PHE A 627 2.42 21.10 -6.90
CA PHE A 627 2.69 19.68 -6.75
C PHE A 627 2.13 19.21 -5.40
N GLN A 628 0.86 18.83 -5.42
CA GLN A 628 0.16 18.16 -4.33
C GLN A 628 -0.09 16.71 -4.75
N GLN A 629 0.45 15.73 -4.02
CA GLN A 629 0.16 14.33 -4.38
C GLN A 629 -1.31 13.97 -4.16
N TYR A 630 -2.03 14.69 -3.27
CA TYR A 630 -3.43 14.39 -2.94
C TYR A 630 -4.28 15.65 -2.78
N ASP A 631 -5.53 15.56 -3.25
CA ASP A 631 -6.60 16.49 -2.87
C ASP A 631 -6.84 16.39 -1.34
N PRO A 632 -7.09 17.48 -0.60
CA PRO A 632 -7.31 17.44 0.85
C PRO A 632 -8.41 16.48 1.31
N LYS A 633 -9.50 16.32 0.54
CA LYS A 633 -10.57 15.36 0.86
C LYS A 633 -10.13 13.92 0.60
N ILE A 634 -9.28 13.72 -0.41
CA ILE A 634 -8.64 12.42 -0.66
C ILE A 634 -7.66 12.09 0.45
N ARG A 635 -6.85 13.05 0.90
CA ARG A 635 -5.93 12.89 2.03
C ARG A 635 -6.66 12.58 3.33
N ASP A 636 -7.74 13.30 3.64
CA ASP A 636 -8.55 13.03 4.83
C ASP A 636 -9.24 11.66 4.75
N PHE A 637 -9.69 11.25 3.56
CA PHE A 637 -10.21 9.91 3.30
C PHE A 637 -9.12 8.84 3.44
N LEU A 638 -7.93 9.08 2.88
CA LEU A 638 -6.78 8.19 3.01
C LEU A 638 -6.39 8.03 4.47
N ALA A 639 -6.25 9.13 5.23
CA ALA A 639 -5.89 9.09 6.64
C ALA A 639 -6.98 8.44 7.52
N ARG A 640 -8.25 8.81 7.33
CA ARG A 640 -9.37 8.34 8.17
C ARG A 640 -9.78 6.91 7.88
N ASP A 641 -9.92 6.58 6.60
CA ASP A 641 -10.56 5.34 6.16
C ASP A 641 -9.52 4.33 5.66
N VAL A 642 -8.47 4.76 4.93
CA VAL A 642 -7.48 3.86 4.29
C VAL A 642 -6.32 3.47 5.21
N CYS A 643 -5.55 4.43 5.72
CA CYS A 643 -4.34 4.21 6.53
C CYS A 643 -4.63 3.74 7.96
N ARG A 644 -5.85 3.99 8.45
CA ARG A 644 -6.30 3.66 9.80
C ARG A 644 -6.91 2.25 9.91
N HIS A 645 -7.54 1.77 8.83
CA HIS A 645 -8.35 0.55 8.88
C HIS A 645 -8.04 -0.48 7.79
N LEU A 646 -7.49 -0.06 6.65
CA LEU A 646 -7.65 -0.77 5.37
C LEU A 646 -6.32 -1.12 4.67
N ALA A 647 -5.27 -0.32 4.86
CA ALA A 647 -4.09 -0.30 3.99
C ALA A 647 -2.86 0.40 4.61
N GLN A 648 -2.58 0.12 5.89
CA GLN A 648 -1.41 0.66 6.60
C GLN A 648 -0.08 0.46 5.83
N PRO A 649 0.18 -0.67 5.14
CA PRO A 649 1.37 -0.80 4.27
C PRO A 649 1.36 0.14 3.06
N LEU A 650 0.23 0.38 2.40
CA LEU A 650 0.18 1.34 1.27
C LEU A 650 0.47 2.77 1.74
N CYS A 651 0.06 3.13 2.95
CA CYS A 651 0.35 4.44 3.54
C CYS A 651 1.80 4.56 4.05
N GLU A 652 2.37 3.46 4.53
CA GLU A 652 3.81 3.33 4.74
C GLU A 652 4.60 3.53 3.43
N TYR A 653 4.05 3.13 2.27
CA TYR A 653 4.69 3.32 0.97
C TYR A 653 4.76 4.78 0.53
N ASP A 654 3.70 5.56 0.74
CA ASP A 654 3.70 6.99 0.46
C ASP A 654 4.79 7.70 1.26
N ILE A 655 4.88 7.39 2.56
CA ILE A 655 5.93 7.90 3.45
C ILE A 655 7.31 7.42 2.97
N PHE A 656 7.43 6.15 2.56
CA PHE A 656 8.68 5.59 2.04
C PHE A 656 9.14 6.24 0.71
N LEU A 657 8.22 6.58 -0.21
CA LEU A 657 8.55 7.18 -1.50
C LEU A 657 9.25 8.54 -1.40
N TYR A 658 9.02 9.28 -0.32
CA TYR A 658 9.64 10.59 -0.09
C TYR A 658 11.07 10.52 0.44
N GLY A 659 11.48 9.38 0.99
CA GLY A 659 12.81 9.24 1.59
C GLY A 659 13.02 8.02 2.48
N GLY A 660 12.03 7.15 2.67
CA GLY A 660 12.21 5.93 3.46
C GLY A 660 12.28 6.16 4.98
N PHE A 661 12.14 5.06 5.73
CA PHE A 661 12.26 5.00 7.18
C PHE A 661 12.64 3.59 7.65
N ASP A 662 13.33 3.47 8.79
CA ASP A 662 13.56 2.16 9.42
C ASP A 662 12.25 1.64 10.04
N ARG A 663 11.68 0.58 9.44
CA ARG A 663 10.46 -0.08 9.96
C ARG A 663 10.63 -0.58 11.40
N ALA A 664 11.83 -0.93 11.85
CA ALA A 664 12.06 -1.42 13.21
C ALA A 664 11.84 -0.33 14.27
N ASP A 665 12.10 0.93 13.91
CA ASP A 665 12.04 2.08 14.81
C ASP A 665 10.90 3.06 14.45
N PHE A 666 9.97 2.65 13.58
CA PHE A 666 8.83 3.46 13.13
C PHE A 666 7.52 3.12 13.84
N ASN A 667 6.80 4.13 14.36
CA ASN A 667 5.53 3.90 15.05
C ASN A 667 4.38 3.71 14.05
N GLN A 668 4.13 2.46 13.68
CA GLN A 668 3.08 2.09 12.74
C GLN A 668 1.70 2.65 13.14
N SER A 669 1.36 2.65 14.43
CA SER A 669 0.05 3.11 14.91
C SER A 669 -0.25 4.59 14.60
N ARG A 670 0.77 5.38 14.26
CA ARG A 670 0.66 6.81 13.92
C ARG A 670 0.67 7.11 12.42
N VAL A 671 0.79 6.09 11.55
CA VAL A 671 0.70 6.24 10.08
C VAL A 671 -0.51 7.08 9.62
N PRO A 672 -1.73 6.92 10.17
CA PRO A 672 -2.86 7.78 9.81
C PRO A 672 -2.59 9.27 10.02
N ILE A 673 -1.87 9.63 11.09
CA ILE A 673 -1.55 11.01 11.46
C ILE A 673 -0.49 11.55 10.48
N TYR A 674 0.54 10.75 10.16
CA TYR A 674 1.57 11.15 9.21
C TYR A 674 1.00 11.46 7.83
N ILE A 675 0.09 10.62 7.32
CA ILE A 675 -0.58 10.83 6.03
C ILE A 675 -1.58 11.99 6.07
N ALA A 676 -2.25 12.22 7.20
CA ALA A 676 -3.15 13.37 7.34
C ALA A 676 -2.41 14.69 7.13
N HIS A 677 -1.14 14.77 7.51
CA HIS A 677 -0.38 16.02 7.52
C HIS A 677 0.71 16.12 6.44
N SER A 678 1.14 14.99 5.86
CA SER A 678 2.13 14.93 4.78
C SER A 678 1.57 14.21 3.54
N PRO A 679 1.81 14.72 2.32
CA PRO A 679 2.59 15.92 2.02
C PRO A 679 1.84 17.23 2.31
N GLY A 680 2.62 18.24 2.69
CA GLY A 680 2.20 19.63 2.88
C GLY A 680 2.12 20.46 1.60
N GLY A 681 2.59 19.94 0.46
CA GLY A 681 2.54 20.60 -0.85
C GLY A 681 3.81 21.40 -1.20
N THR A 682 4.10 21.52 -2.50
CA THR A 682 5.21 22.33 -3.04
C THR A 682 4.90 22.77 -4.49
N SER A 683 5.78 23.54 -5.15
CA SER A 683 5.58 23.88 -6.58
C SER A 683 6.13 22.80 -7.51
N VAL A 684 5.54 22.63 -8.70
CA VAL A 684 6.12 21.75 -9.73
C VAL A 684 7.53 22.23 -10.14
N LYS A 685 7.76 23.54 -10.18
CA LYS A 685 9.08 24.13 -10.47
C LYS A 685 10.13 23.71 -9.43
N ASN A 686 9.76 23.56 -8.16
CA ASN A 686 10.65 23.05 -7.12
C ASN A 686 11.06 21.59 -7.42
N ILE A 687 10.12 20.74 -7.81
CA ILE A 687 10.42 19.34 -8.22
C ILE A 687 11.32 19.31 -9.47
N LEU A 688 11.07 20.19 -10.43
CA LEU A 688 11.95 20.35 -11.59
C LEU A 688 13.38 20.75 -11.17
N HIS A 689 13.53 21.62 -10.17
CA HIS A 689 14.85 22.01 -9.68
C HIS A 689 15.60 20.81 -9.06
N TYR A 690 14.91 19.95 -8.31
CA TYR A 690 15.51 18.68 -7.87
C TYR A 690 15.94 17.80 -9.06
N ALA A 691 15.08 17.66 -10.06
CA ALA A 691 15.36 16.88 -11.27
C ALA A 691 16.58 17.42 -12.04
N GLN A 692 16.76 18.74 -12.09
CA GLN A 692 17.97 19.39 -12.62
C GLN A 692 19.20 19.05 -11.79
N GLY A 693 19.11 19.09 -10.45
CA GLY A 693 20.19 18.70 -9.55
C GLY A 693 20.64 17.25 -9.76
N VAL A 694 19.70 16.33 -9.96
CA VAL A 694 20.00 14.91 -10.30
C VAL A 694 20.73 14.80 -11.64
N ASN A 695 20.27 15.50 -12.68
CA ASN A 695 20.87 15.43 -14.02
C ASN A 695 22.27 16.05 -14.07
N THR A 696 22.42 17.21 -13.45
CA THR A 696 23.65 18.01 -13.56
C THR A 696 24.69 17.55 -12.55
N ASN A 697 24.25 17.01 -11.42
CA ASN A 697 25.12 16.69 -10.31
C ASN A 697 25.87 17.93 -9.78
N VAL A 698 25.17 19.07 -9.74
CA VAL A 698 25.72 20.37 -9.33
C VAL A 698 24.77 21.04 -8.35
N PHE A 699 25.31 21.61 -7.27
CA PHE A 699 24.57 22.45 -6.35
C PHE A 699 24.55 23.90 -6.86
N GLN A 700 23.46 24.28 -7.53
CA GLN A 700 23.33 25.56 -8.24
C GLN A 700 21.90 26.07 -8.20
N MET A 701 21.71 27.32 -8.61
CA MET A 701 20.40 27.91 -8.84
C MET A 701 19.68 27.27 -10.04
N PHE A 702 18.38 27.51 -10.15
CA PHE A 702 17.51 26.94 -11.18
C PHE A 702 17.99 27.24 -12.61
N ASP A 703 18.09 26.22 -13.47
CA ASP A 703 18.37 26.43 -14.89
C ASP A 703 17.08 26.77 -15.65
N TYR A 704 17.03 27.91 -16.33
CA TYR A 704 15.90 28.30 -17.18
C TYR A 704 15.91 27.64 -18.56
N GLY A 705 16.76 26.63 -18.77
CA GLY A 705 16.74 25.74 -19.93
C GLY A 705 17.42 26.29 -21.18
N SER A 706 17.95 27.52 -21.11
CA SER A 706 18.78 28.10 -22.17
C SER A 706 19.67 29.23 -21.67
N ALA A 707 20.81 29.44 -22.34
CA ALA A 707 21.74 30.52 -22.01
C ALA A 707 21.09 31.92 -22.12
N ALA A 708 20.13 32.10 -23.03
CA ALA A 708 19.40 33.37 -23.17
C ALA A 708 18.44 33.60 -21.99
N ALA A 709 17.73 32.56 -21.54
CA ALA A 709 16.84 32.65 -20.40
C ALA A 709 17.62 32.86 -19.08
N ASN A 710 18.74 32.15 -18.91
CA ASN A 710 19.65 32.37 -17.78
C ASN A 710 20.27 33.78 -17.82
N MET A 711 20.65 34.29 -19.00
CA MET A 711 21.13 35.67 -19.14
C MET A 711 20.06 36.69 -18.74
N ALA A 712 18.80 36.46 -19.12
CA ALA A 712 17.70 37.34 -18.76
C ALA A 712 17.41 37.33 -17.25
N HIS A 713 17.60 36.19 -16.58
CA HIS A 713 17.30 36.04 -15.16
C HIS A 713 18.49 36.37 -14.24
N TYR A 714 19.67 35.85 -14.53
CA TYR A 714 20.89 35.98 -13.70
C TYR A 714 21.90 37.01 -14.22
N GLY A 715 21.73 37.53 -15.44
CA GLY A 715 22.76 38.36 -16.09
C GLY A 715 24.01 37.58 -16.53
N GLN A 716 23.95 36.25 -16.55
CA GLN A 716 25.01 35.35 -17.00
C GLN A 716 24.42 34.11 -17.69
N PRO A 717 25.16 33.43 -18.60
CA PRO A 717 24.58 32.37 -19.44
C PRO A 717 24.33 31.04 -18.72
N THR A 718 24.86 30.85 -17.52
CA THR A 718 24.70 29.64 -16.71
C THR A 718 24.17 29.99 -15.33
N PRO A 719 23.41 29.11 -14.66
CA PRO A 719 22.97 29.37 -13.30
C PRO A 719 24.15 29.58 -12.34
N PRO A 720 24.06 30.51 -11.38
CA PRO A 720 25.06 30.66 -10.32
C PRO A 720 25.19 29.39 -9.47
N LEU A 721 26.41 29.08 -9.03
CA LEU A 721 26.68 27.96 -8.14
C LEU A 721 26.48 28.37 -6.67
N TYR A 722 26.00 27.44 -5.86
CA TYR A 722 26.05 27.58 -4.41
C TYR A 722 27.39 27.05 -3.89
N HIS A 723 27.97 27.77 -2.94
CA HIS A 723 29.32 27.54 -2.44
C HIS A 723 29.30 27.30 -0.92
N PRO A 724 29.00 26.07 -0.45
CA PRO A 724 28.99 25.76 0.99
C PRO A 724 30.27 26.16 1.73
N GLU A 725 31.40 26.24 1.04
CA GLU A 725 32.69 26.73 1.54
C GLU A 725 32.66 28.18 2.06
N ASN A 726 31.68 28.98 1.63
CA ASN A 726 31.50 30.35 2.11
C ASN A 726 30.72 30.43 3.43
N MET A 727 30.05 29.34 3.84
CA MET A 727 29.23 29.31 5.04
C MET A 727 30.10 29.14 6.29
N LYS A 728 30.33 30.24 7.02
CA LYS A 728 31.13 30.23 8.27
C LYS A 728 30.36 29.77 9.52
N VAL A 729 29.07 29.48 9.37
CA VAL A 729 28.17 29.05 10.45
C VAL A 729 28.68 27.73 11.06
N PRO A 730 28.71 27.57 12.40
CA PRO A 730 29.01 26.29 13.02
C PRO A 730 27.94 25.24 12.66
N VAL A 731 28.35 24.09 12.14
CA VAL A 731 27.43 23.02 11.69
C VAL A 731 27.62 21.73 12.46
N ILE A 732 26.52 21.06 12.83
CA ILE A 732 26.51 19.66 13.27
C ILE A 732 25.59 18.88 12.32
N THR A 733 26.04 17.74 11.81
CA THR A 733 25.25 16.91 10.88
C THR A 733 24.84 15.58 11.52
N TYR A 734 23.61 15.15 11.28
CA TYR A 734 23.09 13.82 11.65
C TYR A 734 22.59 13.11 10.39
N CYS A 735 23.20 11.98 10.05
CA CYS A 735 23.00 11.29 8.77
C CYS A 735 22.63 9.82 9.01
N GLY A 736 21.66 9.30 8.26
CA GLY A 736 21.40 7.85 8.19
C GLY A 736 22.39 7.16 7.24
N ASP A 737 22.78 5.92 7.53
CA ASP A 737 23.64 5.14 6.63
C ASP A 737 22.88 4.41 5.52
N LYS A 738 21.54 4.43 5.56
CA LYS A 738 20.64 3.90 4.52
C LYS A 738 19.78 4.97 3.85
N ASP A 739 20.03 6.24 4.14
CA ASP A 739 19.25 7.36 3.61
C ASP A 739 19.27 7.37 2.05
N PRO A 740 18.12 7.20 1.38
CA PRO A 740 18.05 7.18 -0.08
C PRO A 740 18.00 8.57 -0.72
N LEU A 741 17.81 9.66 0.05
CA LEU A 741 17.74 11.03 -0.47
C LEU A 741 18.96 11.86 -0.06
N ALA A 742 19.31 11.90 1.22
CA ALA A 742 20.61 12.39 1.67
C ALA A 742 21.62 11.25 1.60
N ASP A 743 21.82 10.72 0.39
CA ASP A 743 22.63 9.53 0.15
C ASP A 743 24.03 9.67 0.76
N PRO A 744 24.58 8.64 1.42
CA PRO A 744 25.90 8.70 2.05
C PRO A 744 27.03 9.20 1.12
N GLU A 745 26.95 8.97 -0.19
CA GLU A 745 27.92 9.48 -1.17
C GLU A 745 27.77 10.99 -1.39
N ASP A 746 26.54 11.48 -1.51
CA ASP A 746 26.24 12.92 -1.65
C ASP A 746 26.58 13.70 -0.37
N VAL A 747 26.34 13.10 0.79
CA VAL A 747 26.77 13.66 2.09
C VAL A 747 28.29 13.66 2.21
N ALA A 748 28.98 12.60 1.75
CA ALA A 748 30.43 12.53 1.76
C ALA A 748 31.07 13.62 0.87
N TRP A 749 30.41 14.04 -0.21
CA TRP A 749 30.80 15.19 -1.02
C TRP A 749 30.67 16.52 -0.26
N LEU A 750 29.60 16.71 0.51
CA LEU A 750 29.31 17.97 1.19
C LEU A 750 30.24 18.26 2.37
N LEU A 751 30.53 17.26 3.20
CA LEU A 751 31.21 17.46 4.50
C LEU A 751 32.57 18.19 4.40
N PRO A 752 33.46 17.89 3.43
CA PRO A 752 34.73 18.60 3.28
C PRO A 752 34.58 20.08 2.88
N LEU A 753 33.43 20.48 2.33
CA LEU A 753 33.16 21.85 1.93
C LEU A 753 32.70 22.73 3.10
N LEU A 754 32.38 22.16 4.26
CA LEU A 754 31.88 22.90 5.41
C LEU A 754 33.05 23.41 6.28
N PRO A 755 33.43 24.70 6.21
CA PRO A 755 34.65 25.19 6.87
C PRO A 755 34.55 25.18 8.41
N ASN A 756 33.35 25.07 8.95
CA ASN A 756 33.07 25.08 10.39
C ASN A 756 32.18 23.90 10.80
N LEU A 757 32.49 22.70 10.29
CA LEU A 757 31.87 21.45 10.74
C LEU A 757 32.39 21.07 12.14
N GLN A 758 31.50 21.11 13.12
CA GLN A 758 31.82 20.84 14.53
C GLN A 758 31.71 19.36 14.87
N ALA A 759 30.71 18.66 14.31
CA ALA A 759 30.52 17.23 14.50
C ALA A 759 29.73 16.59 13.35
N LYS A 760 30.01 15.30 13.11
CA LYS A 760 29.27 14.43 12.18
C LYS A 760 28.82 13.19 12.91
N HIS A 761 27.52 12.96 12.96
CA HIS A 761 26.90 11.74 13.47
C HIS A 761 26.37 10.92 12.31
N THR A 762 26.78 9.65 12.22
CA THR A 762 26.20 8.66 11.31
C THR A 762 25.46 7.64 12.14
N ILE A 763 24.16 7.48 11.89
CA ILE A 763 23.27 6.64 12.66
C ILE A 763 22.90 5.42 11.82
N THR A 764 23.20 4.25 12.38
CA THR A 764 23.01 2.97 11.69
C THR A 764 21.53 2.63 11.52
N ASN A 765 21.20 2.14 10.33
CA ASN A 765 19.89 1.77 9.80
C ASN A 765 18.92 2.91 9.53
N TRP A 766 19.22 4.14 9.94
CA TRP A 766 18.35 5.27 9.65
C TRP A 766 18.29 5.55 8.15
N GLU A 767 17.08 5.80 7.67
CA GLU A 767 16.76 6.33 6.36
C GLU A 767 16.37 7.82 6.50
N HIS A 768 15.71 8.41 5.50
CA HIS A 768 15.59 9.87 5.41
C HIS A 768 14.60 10.49 6.39
N LEU A 769 13.54 9.78 6.74
CA LEU A 769 12.47 10.31 7.60
C LEU A 769 12.67 9.94 9.07
N ASP A 770 13.59 9.04 9.41
CA ASP A 770 13.93 8.69 10.80
C ASP A 770 14.26 9.91 11.68
N PRO A 771 14.98 10.96 11.21
CA PRO A 771 15.27 12.13 12.03
C PRO A 771 14.05 12.93 12.48
N ILE A 772 12.85 12.64 11.97
CA ILE A 772 11.58 13.26 12.37
C ILE A 772 10.53 12.25 12.82
N LEU A 773 10.56 11.01 12.33
CA LEU A 773 9.53 9.98 12.58
C LEU A 773 9.98 8.82 13.48
N ALA A 774 11.29 8.55 13.63
CA ALA A 774 11.73 7.37 14.38
C ALA A 774 11.49 7.52 15.90
N MET A 775 11.00 6.44 16.52
CA MET A 775 10.75 6.34 17.96
C MET A 775 12.02 6.47 18.79
N ASP A 776 13.18 6.17 18.20
CA ASP A 776 14.49 6.22 18.83
C ASP A 776 15.27 7.54 18.55
N ALA A 777 14.69 8.44 17.75
CA ALA A 777 15.27 9.76 17.48
C ALA A 777 15.57 10.59 18.74
N PRO A 778 14.73 10.55 19.81
CA PRO A 778 15.06 11.20 21.07
C PRO A 778 16.40 10.77 21.67
N GLN A 779 16.74 9.48 21.56
CA GLN A 779 17.92 8.87 22.14
C GLN A 779 19.13 9.01 21.22
N LYS A 780 18.98 8.71 19.93
CA LYS A 780 20.09 8.67 18.96
C LYS A 780 20.47 10.04 18.40
N CYS A 781 19.55 11.01 18.37
CA CYS A 781 19.77 12.31 17.75
C CYS A 781 19.44 13.49 18.67
N TYR A 782 18.21 13.60 19.18
CA TYR A 782 17.76 14.84 19.83
C TYR A 782 18.47 15.10 21.15
N HIS A 783 18.87 14.06 21.88
CA HIS A 783 19.61 14.22 23.14
C HIS A 783 20.87 15.07 22.95
N ASP A 784 21.71 14.70 21.99
CA ASP A 784 22.95 15.40 21.65
C ASP A 784 22.68 16.81 21.10
N LEU A 785 21.71 16.93 20.19
CA LEU A 785 21.28 18.23 19.63
C LEU A 785 20.90 19.20 20.74
N MET A 786 20.07 18.76 21.70
CA MET A 786 19.63 19.59 22.81
C MET A 786 20.78 19.96 23.76
N GLN A 787 21.71 19.04 24.07
CA GLN A 787 22.90 19.38 24.86
C GLN A 787 23.67 20.55 24.24
N ASN A 788 23.85 20.51 22.92
CA ASN A 788 24.52 21.57 22.17
C ASN A 788 23.74 22.89 22.18
N VAL A 789 22.40 22.87 22.12
CA VAL A 789 21.57 24.09 22.18
C VAL A 789 21.74 24.80 23.53
N PHE A 790 21.73 24.05 24.63
CA PHE A 790 21.79 24.61 25.99
C PHE A 790 23.22 24.78 26.52
N GLY A 791 24.25 24.34 25.79
CA GLY A 791 25.66 24.51 26.15
C GLY A 791 26.07 23.80 27.45
N LYS A 792 25.54 22.59 27.69
CA LYS A 792 25.84 21.77 28.87
C LYS A 792 26.71 20.57 28.53
#